data_AF-A0A0D1DTX5-F1
#
_entry.id   AF-A0A0D1DTX5-F1
#
_cell.length_a   1.000
_cell.length_b   1.000
_cell.length_c   1.000
_cell.angle_alpha   90.00
_cell.angle_beta   90.00
_cell.angle_gamma   90.00
#
_symmetry.space_group_name_H-M   'P 1'
#
loop_
_entity.id
_entity.type
_entity.pdbx_description
1 polymer ?
#
loop_
_entity_poly.entity_id
_entity_poly.type
_entity_poly.pdbx_seq_one_letter_code
_entity_poly.pdbx_strand_id
1 'polypeptide(L)'
;MRVPQSWASALLVVVATLARVNGRVCLSTSTLSNGYLIAKMGETTEILTSSYDAPVVHHTAASFASDLMHLVRSSRVVVRNVTSASIKMLASQKRERTIIFGSINGSGFMRELVAMDRGVAKEVQKVQGKWESWVSVELSAGSGVVVMGSDKRGAAYALYTLSEELGVSPWKWFADVKPTMSHSAVYYSPSARPSSGGDAFGSTACSHGPPLVKYRGIFLNDEAPALTNWARTHFKGPFPPKSAPQSFNDALYMHVFELLLRLKANLIWPAMWSDSFAVAGLRDLPNRGINGTGAAGPNQKLADRMGIVFGTSHQEPMARNTPEWNTWYQGPWDYATNTENITTYWKYGVQRAQGLDTMFTMSMRGNGDKALAGANMELLQHIMAKQKSLLPHDDRSNSSKVTVPMIMCLYTEVQGYYDQGLQVPEDITLLWTDDNYGFIRRIPTEQEKTRSGGAGLYYHADYVGPPRSYKWINTVNLINAWEQLNVAFLNGQTHMFMLNVGDLKPVEVPIHFTLSMAYDNSHLGHASNVSTWLDNWAIDTFGKGDGDQHLKIAQVVSGYSWLNSRIKPELVNATTWSSVHYGEAESVLSEWERLVSIVQDDLIPYFRGTRNWDAFYQLVAYPTLASANLNRMYVAVGRNMLAGTQAKNSANSWARTARELFHHDAELTAAYHALADGKWQHMMAQPHMGSQYWQQPMRNTVPPLSEVQVAHSDWPDTAMGSNIRVSVDASMGAWPGDNQYNCADGYNCPDPSLEALARYDGNQKRSIWVSTADSNAFSFSATTNVSWLHLDARLAWSSPRAATGSTNRTQTWTVSPATNKWFEKRQNDTILGIDFDGGGGGGGNFDDEVEVLVDVDWSHFDLISCIGTSSAARMQSGLVYINTTSAAAGRYVGMSAPTNVTVTLSVDPCTLSASRLISKGTFVSSTDGAVSMLAKHATIEPARNASTRAYLELLPGYGLLGSAVTVLPPTADSIPVADGPSLAFDFFDVADSSSSDTWAWYNVTLWLSPILNYRAKRPLRYLLELDNDPASRILVTPVPDNITPGTNSADWANVISANIRKVTTLLQSNRTTAVAGKHMLRWWPLEPGLVLEKVVVEPKAGRTPLTSLGMPESGRVAMV
;
A
#
# COMPACT_ATOMS: atom_id res chain seq x y z
N MET A 1 -41.10 7.48 3.98
CA MET A 1 -41.81 8.33 3.01
C MET A 1 -41.79 7.64 1.66
N ARG A 2 -42.96 7.39 1.05
CA ARG A 2 -43.13 6.75 -0.27
C ARG A 2 -43.19 7.84 -1.35
N VAL A 3 -42.50 7.65 -2.48
CA VAL A 3 -42.67 8.45 -3.71
C VAL A 3 -42.81 7.46 -4.89
N PRO A 4 -43.77 7.66 -5.83
CA PRO A 4 -44.25 6.61 -6.73
C PRO A 4 -43.54 6.55 -8.09
N GLN A 5 -43.60 5.37 -8.70
CA GLN A 5 -43.24 5.05 -10.08
C GLN A 5 -44.20 5.70 -11.10
N SER A 6 -43.62 6.35 -12.11
CA SER A 6 -44.06 6.48 -13.51
C SER A 6 -43.15 7.59 -14.08
N TRP A 7 -42.47 7.51 -15.22
CA TRP A 7 -42.90 7.07 -16.55
C TRP A 7 -41.66 6.56 -17.32
N ALA A 8 -41.77 5.36 -17.86
CA ALA A 8 -40.92 4.87 -18.95
C ALA A 8 -41.59 5.26 -20.28
N SER A 9 -40.83 5.87 -21.19
CA SER A 9 -40.91 5.74 -22.67
C SER A 9 -40.40 7.01 -23.36
N ALA A 10 -39.07 7.10 -23.56
CA ALA A 10 -38.49 7.85 -24.66
C ALA A 10 -37.15 7.20 -25.02
N LEU A 11 -37.21 6.28 -25.99
CA LEU A 11 -36.06 5.73 -26.68
C LEU A 11 -35.38 6.87 -27.43
N LEU A 12 -34.20 7.31 -26.97
CA LEU A 12 -33.30 8.15 -27.73
C LEU A 12 -31.88 7.63 -27.49
N VAL A 13 -31.25 7.25 -28.60
CA VAL A 13 -29.90 6.70 -28.71
C VAL A 13 -28.92 7.48 -27.83
N VAL A 14 -28.54 6.91 -26.69
CA VAL A 14 -27.43 7.41 -25.88
C VAL A 14 -26.16 6.94 -26.57
N VAL A 15 -25.59 7.82 -27.40
CA VAL A 15 -24.17 7.73 -27.78
C VAL A 15 -23.37 7.93 -26.50
N ALA A 16 -22.75 6.86 -26.01
CA ALA A 16 -21.88 6.90 -24.85
C ALA A 16 -20.61 7.69 -25.18
N THR A 17 -20.64 9.01 -24.98
CA THR A 17 -19.42 9.79 -24.82
C THR A 17 -18.85 9.52 -23.43
N LEU A 18 -17.81 8.71 -23.37
CA LEU A 18 -16.94 8.54 -22.20
C LEU A 18 -16.37 9.92 -21.80
N ALA A 19 -16.94 10.54 -20.77
CA ALA A 19 -16.28 11.65 -20.11
C ALA A 19 -15.19 11.06 -19.19
N ARG A 20 -13.98 10.90 -19.73
CA ARG A 20 -12.77 10.67 -18.94
C ARG A 20 -12.58 11.85 -17.98
N VAL A 21 -12.29 11.58 -16.70
CA VAL A 21 -11.97 12.63 -15.72
C VAL A 21 -10.57 13.23 -15.96
N ASN A 22 -9.76 12.62 -16.84
CA ASN A 22 -8.76 13.38 -17.56
C ASN A 22 -9.50 14.40 -18.43
N GLY A 23 -9.67 15.63 -17.93
CA GLY A 23 -10.23 16.78 -18.68
C GLY A 23 -9.39 17.20 -19.89
N ARG A 24 -8.59 16.28 -20.43
CA ARG A 24 -7.62 16.39 -21.50
C ARG A 24 -7.81 15.15 -22.39
N VAL A 25 -8.64 15.26 -23.42
CA VAL A 25 -8.86 14.21 -24.41
C VAL A 25 -8.52 14.77 -25.78
N CYS A 26 -7.61 14.10 -26.48
CA CYS A 26 -7.14 14.47 -27.82
C CYS A 26 -7.84 13.66 -28.92
N LEU A 27 -8.28 12.45 -28.62
CA LEU A 27 -8.89 11.53 -29.58
C LEU A 27 -10.38 11.31 -29.32
N SER A 28 -11.14 11.13 -30.40
CA SER A 28 -12.52 10.67 -30.38
C SER A 28 -12.67 9.43 -31.26
N THR A 29 -13.47 8.47 -30.79
CA THR A 29 -13.82 7.25 -31.53
C THR A 29 -15.28 7.28 -32.03
N SER A 30 -15.98 8.39 -31.80
CA SER A 30 -17.34 8.60 -32.30
C SER A 30 -17.32 8.87 -33.80
N THR A 31 -18.13 8.13 -34.56
CA THR A 31 -18.35 8.39 -36.00
C THR A 31 -19.05 9.71 -36.27
N LEU A 32 -19.59 10.38 -35.24
CA LEU A 32 -20.18 11.71 -35.29
C LEU A 32 -19.17 12.82 -34.97
N SER A 33 -17.90 12.48 -34.74
CA SER A 33 -16.86 13.48 -34.51
C SER A 33 -16.62 14.32 -35.76
N ASN A 34 -16.55 15.63 -35.58
CA ASN A 34 -16.11 16.58 -36.61
C ASN A 34 -14.58 16.77 -36.61
N GLY A 35 -13.84 15.93 -35.89
CA GLY A 35 -12.37 15.99 -35.83
C GLY A 35 -11.70 15.43 -37.09
N TYR A 36 -10.38 15.59 -37.18
CA TYR A 36 -9.60 15.06 -38.31
C TYR A 36 -9.49 13.54 -38.23
N LEU A 37 -9.91 12.82 -39.28
CA LEU A 37 -9.82 11.37 -39.33
C LEU A 37 -8.35 10.92 -39.39
N ILE A 38 -7.86 10.23 -38.36
CA ILE A 38 -6.48 9.72 -38.30
C ILE A 38 -6.38 8.22 -38.62
N ALA A 39 -7.43 7.42 -38.40
CA ALA A 39 -7.46 6.01 -38.78
C ALA A 39 -8.88 5.51 -39.03
N LYS A 40 -9.03 4.56 -39.95
CA LYS A 40 -10.30 3.91 -40.26
C LYS A 40 -10.08 2.47 -40.74
N MET A 41 -11.00 1.59 -40.37
CA MET A 41 -11.00 0.19 -40.77
C MET A 41 -10.92 0.05 -42.29
N GLY A 42 -10.00 -0.80 -42.77
CA GLY A 42 -9.79 -1.07 -44.20
C GLY A 42 -9.03 0.03 -44.97
N GLU A 43 -8.73 1.15 -44.34
CA GLU A 43 -8.03 2.28 -44.98
C GLU A 43 -6.57 2.37 -44.54
N THR A 44 -5.77 3.16 -45.27
CA THR A 44 -4.36 3.40 -44.97
C THR A 44 -4.16 4.76 -44.29
N THR A 45 -3.39 4.76 -43.20
CA THR A 45 -2.87 5.94 -42.50
C THR A 45 -1.36 6.01 -42.72
N GLU A 46 -0.84 7.22 -42.99
CA GLU A 46 0.61 7.45 -43.08
C GLU A 46 1.11 8.24 -41.86
N ILE A 47 2.13 7.71 -41.19
CA ILE A 47 2.91 8.44 -40.18
C ILE A 47 4.21 8.88 -40.84
N LEU A 48 4.41 10.19 -40.93
CA LEU A 48 5.55 10.80 -41.59
C LEU A 48 6.51 11.32 -40.52
N THR A 49 7.76 10.87 -40.57
CA THR A 49 8.82 11.32 -39.66
C THR A 49 10.13 11.56 -40.43
N SER A 50 11.17 12.08 -39.80
CA SER A 50 12.46 12.34 -40.45
C SER A 50 13.47 11.26 -40.08
N SER A 51 14.21 10.72 -41.05
CA SER A 51 15.31 9.76 -40.79
C SER A 51 16.46 10.32 -39.95
N TYR A 52 16.50 11.65 -39.75
CA TYR A 52 17.48 12.33 -38.92
C TYR A 52 17.04 12.56 -37.48
N ASP A 53 15.80 12.21 -37.13
CA ASP A 53 15.32 12.35 -35.74
C ASP A 53 15.92 11.26 -34.83
N ALA A 54 15.71 11.39 -33.52
CA ALA A 54 16.29 10.46 -32.55
C ALA A 54 15.72 9.04 -32.69
N PRO A 55 16.50 7.97 -32.38
CA PRO A 55 16.02 6.59 -32.49
C PRO A 55 14.72 6.30 -31.70
N VAL A 56 14.54 6.90 -30.52
CA VAL A 56 13.31 6.78 -29.72
C VAL A 56 12.07 7.30 -30.46
N VAL A 57 12.21 8.33 -31.30
CA VAL A 57 11.11 8.85 -32.13
C VAL A 57 10.70 7.78 -33.13
N HIS A 58 11.65 7.15 -33.81
CA HIS A 58 11.35 6.05 -34.74
C HIS A 58 10.72 4.84 -34.06
N HIS A 59 11.25 4.45 -32.89
CA HIS A 59 10.67 3.37 -32.10
C HIS A 59 9.21 3.70 -31.72
N THR A 60 8.96 4.89 -31.19
CA THR A 60 7.63 5.31 -30.76
C THR A 60 6.65 5.38 -31.94
N ALA A 61 7.09 5.88 -33.11
CA ALA A 61 6.26 5.91 -34.31
C ALA A 61 5.84 4.50 -34.75
N ALA A 62 6.75 3.53 -34.72
CA ALA A 62 6.46 2.13 -35.04
C ALA A 62 5.56 1.49 -33.98
N SER A 63 5.80 1.77 -32.70
CA SER A 63 5.00 1.27 -31.57
C SER A 63 3.55 1.79 -31.66
N PHE A 64 3.37 3.10 -31.88
CA PHE A 64 2.06 3.71 -32.09
C PHE A 64 1.36 3.19 -33.35
N ALA A 65 2.09 2.97 -34.45
CA ALA A 65 1.52 2.35 -35.66
C ALA A 65 0.96 0.95 -35.36
N SER A 66 1.70 0.15 -34.59
CA SER A 66 1.25 -1.17 -34.15
C SER A 66 0.03 -1.08 -33.25
N ASP A 67 0.03 -0.15 -32.30
CA ASP A 67 -1.10 0.08 -31.39
C ASP A 67 -2.36 0.49 -32.18
N LEU A 68 -2.23 1.40 -33.15
CA LEU A 68 -3.33 1.86 -33.99
C LEU A 68 -3.90 0.74 -34.89
N MET A 69 -3.04 -0.10 -35.49
CA MET A 69 -3.48 -1.28 -36.26
C MET A 69 -4.17 -2.33 -35.38
N HIS A 70 -3.75 -2.45 -34.12
CA HIS A 70 -4.35 -3.39 -33.18
C HIS A 70 -5.75 -2.92 -32.72
N LEU A 71 -5.91 -1.61 -32.50
CA LEU A 71 -7.16 -1.00 -32.02
C LEU A 71 -8.17 -0.74 -33.16
N VAL A 72 -7.69 -0.42 -34.36
CA VAL A 72 -8.51 -0.24 -35.57
C VAL A 72 -8.28 -1.40 -36.52
N ARG A 73 -9.06 -2.48 -36.32
CA ARG A 73 -8.87 -3.75 -37.04
C ARG A 73 -8.87 -3.54 -38.57
N SER A 74 -8.01 -4.27 -39.26
CA SER A 74 -7.86 -4.22 -40.72
C SER A 74 -7.41 -2.86 -41.30
N SER A 75 -7.08 -1.88 -40.45
CA SER A 75 -6.39 -0.67 -40.92
C SER A 75 -4.93 -0.99 -41.27
N ARG A 76 -4.35 -0.21 -42.19
CA ARG A 76 -2.93 -0.28 -42.51
C ARG A 76 -2.27 1.02 -42.09
N VAL A 77 -1.29 0.95 -41.20
CA VAL A 77 -0.52 2.13 -40.78
C VAL A 77 0.91 1.99 -41.30
N VAL A 78 1.37 2.95 -42.10
CA VAL A 78 2.71 2.93 -42.69
C VAL A 78 3.52 4.09 -42.13
N VAL A 79 4.66 3.78 -41.53
CA VAL A 79 5.63 4.79 -41.09
C VAL A 79 6.61 5.06 -42.24
N ARG A 80 6.78 6.33 -42.62
CA ARG A 80 7.69 6.75 -43.70
C ARG A 80 8.65 7.83 -43.21
N ASN A 81 9.91 7.67 -43.58
CA ASN A 81 10.90 8.74 -43.47
C ASN A 81 10.75 9.70 -44.64
N VAL A 82 10.64 10.99 -44.35
CA VAL A 82 10.42 12.07 -45.33
C VAL A 82 11.43 13.21 -45.12
N THR A 83 11.58 14.04 -46.16
CA THR A 83 12.43 15.24 -46.16
C THR A 83 11.57 16.50 -46.27
N SER A 84 12.15 17.69 -46.05
CA SER A 84 11.39 18.95 -46.19
C SER A 84 10.78 19.17 -47.57
N ALA A 85 11.40 18.65 -48.64
CA ALA A 85 10.82 18.68 -49.98
C ALA A 85 9.47 17.94 -50.06
N SER A 86 9.28 16.92 -49.21
CA SER A 86 8.04 16.14 -49.13
C SER A 86 6.87 16.96 -48.54
N ILE A 87 7.13 17.96 -47.69
CA ILE A 87 6.10 18.86 -47.11
C ILE A 87 5.42 19.68 -48.20
N LYS A 88 6.20 20.27 -49.11
CA LYS A 88 5.66 21.08 -50.21
C LYS A 88 4.74 20.25 -51.12
N MET A 89 5.10 18.98 -51.33
CA MET A 89 4.22 18.03 -52.01
C MET A 89 2.96 17.69 -51.20
N LEU A 90 3.06 17.45 -49.89
CA LEU A 90 1.90 17.15 -49.03
C LEU A 90 0.87 18.29 -49.02
N ALA A 91 1.32 19.52 -48.88
CA ALA A 91 0.48 20.71 -48.93
C ALA A 91 -0.26 20.84 -50.28
N SER A 92 0.32 20.33 -51.37
CA SER A 92 -0.29 20.34 -52.70
C SER A 92 -1.23 19.16 -53.00
N GLN A 93 -1.07 18.01 -52.34
CA GLN A 93 -1.77 16.76 -52.68
C GLN A 93 -3.03 16.47 -51.85
N LYS A 94 -3.34 17.25 -50.80
CA LYS A 94 -4.48 17.01 -49.87
C LYS A 94 -4.62 15.53 -49.47
N ARG A 95 -3.52 14.91 -49.03
CA ARG A 95 -3.58 13.51 -48.56
C ARG A 95 -4.41 13.42 -47.28
N GLU A 96 -5.37 12.50 -47.27
CA GLU A 96 -6.16 12.20 -46.07
C GLU A 96 -5.39 11.28 -45.10
N ARG A 97 -5.74 11.30 -43.81
CA ARG A 97 -5.21 10.41 -42.75
C ARG A 97 -3.67 10.45 -42.64
N THR A 98 -3.12 11.65 -42.57
CA THR A 98 -1.67 11.88 -42.40
C THR A 98 -1.37 12.36 -40.98
N ILE A 99 -0.41 11.70 -40.32
CA ILE A 99 0.16 12.12 -39.03
C ILE A 99 1.63 12.51 -39.28
N ILE A 100 2.02 13.72 -38.91
CA ILE A 100 3.41 14.20 -39.00
C ILE A 100 4.00 14.18 -37.59
N PHE A 101 5.12 13.49 -37.39
CA PHE A 101 5.66 13.22 -36.08
C PHE A 101 7.18 13.42 -36.00
N GLY A 102 7.64 14.11 -34.95
CA GLY A 102 9.06 14.27 -34.65
C GLY A 102 9.33 15.19 -33.47
N SER A 103 10.61 15.40 -33.18
CA SER A 103 11.05 16.43 -32.24
C SER A 103 11.32 17.75 -32.97
N ILE A 104 10.95 18.87 -32.37
CA ILE A 104 10.98 20.21 -33.00
C ILE A 104 12.35 20.52 -33.62
N ASN A 105 13.43 20.23 -32.88
CA ASN A 105 14.79 20.48 -33.32
C ASN A 105 15.48 19.25 -33.93
N GLY A 106 14.83 18.08 -33.95
CA GLY A 106 15.43 16.81 -34.40
C GLY A 106 15.73 16.75 -35.89
N SER A 107 15.08 17.58 -36.71
CA SER A 107 15.36 17.61 -38.14
C SER A 107 15.04 18.96 -38.80
N GLY A 108 15.66 19.20 -39.96
CA GLY A 108 15.31 20.33 -40.83
C GLY A 108 13.86 20.27 -41.33
N PHE A 109 13.33 19.05 -41.48
CA PHE A 109 11.93 18.79 -41.83
C PHE A 109 10.96 19.40 -40.82
N MET A 110 11.15 19.13 -39.53
CA MET A 110 10.26 19.68 -38.49
C MET A 110 10.36 21.21 -38.40
N ARG A 111 11.56 21.77 -38.47
CA ARG A 111 11.76 23.24 -38.43
C ARG A 111 11.11 23.96 -39.62
N GLU A 112 11.22 23.40 -40.82
CA GLU A 112 10.60 23.97 -42.01
C GLU A 112 9.07 23.89 -41.95
N LEU A 113 8.50 22.80 -41.42
CA LEU A 113 7.06 22.69 -41.18
C LEU A 113 6.54 23.79 -40.24
N VAL A 114 7.24 23.99 -39.12
CA VAL A 114 6.91 25.04 -38.15
C VAL A 114 6.99 26.43 -38.77
N ALA A 115 7.94 26.68 -39.68
CA ALA A 115 8.06 27.96 -40.37
C ALA A 115 6.94 28.19 -41.42
N MET A 116 6.39 27.13 -41.99
CA MET A 116 5.40 27.20 -43.08
C MET A 116 3.96 27.34 -42.59
N ASP A 117 3.61 26.78 -41.43
CA ASP A 117 2.24 26.81 -40.90
C ASP A 117 2.15 27.66 -39.62
N ARG A 118 1.43 28.78 -39.69
CA ARG A 118 1.29 29.73 -38.56
C ARG A 118 0.57 29.13 -37.36
N GLY A 119 -0.39 28.23 -37.58
CA GLY A 119 -1.10 27.54 -36.49
C GLY A 119 -0.16 26.62 -35.73
N VAL A 120 0.64 25.84 -36.47
CA VAL A 120 1.70 25.00 -35.91
C VAL A 120 2.74 25.84 -35.15
N ALA A 121 3.21 26.94 -35.74
CA ALA A 121 4.19 27.83 -35.11
C ALA A 121 3.73 28.37 -33.75
N LYS A 122 2.46 28.81 -33.67
CA LYS A 122 1.85 29.33 -32.44
C LYS A 122 1.84 28.30 -31.33
N GLU A 123 1.49 27.05 -31.66
CA GLU A 123 1.41 25.96 -30.69
C GLU A 123 2.80 25.48 -30.25
N VAL A 124 3.79 25.44 -31.16
CA VAL A 124 5.18 25.11 -30.84
C VAL A 124 5.83 26.11 -29.88
N GLN A 125 5.52 27.41 -29.98
CA GLN A 125 6.03 28.41 -29.05
C GLN A 125 5.71 28.10 -27.57
N LYS A 126 4.64 27.35 -27.30
CA LYS A 126 4.27 26.95 -25.92
C LYS A 126 5.23 25.94 -25.32
N VAL A 127 5.96 25.16 -26.14
CA VAL A 127 6.80 24.04 -25.68
C VAL A 127 8.26 24.15 -26.11
N GLN A 128 8.60 25.04 -27.05
CA GLN A 128 9.97 25.27 -27.52
C GLN A 128 10.94 25.52 -26.35
N GLY A 129 12.04 24.76 -26.29
CA GLY A 129 13.07 24.92 -25.26
C GLY A 129 12.68 24.43 -23.86
N LYS A 130 11.45 23.96 -23.67
CA LYS A 130 10.99 23.34 -22.42
C LYS A 130 11.41 21.87 -22.36
N TRP A 131 11.64 21.36 -21.15
CA TRP A 131 12.03 19.95 -20.92
C TRP A 131 10.84 19.02 -21.15
N GLU A 132 11.00 18.02 -22.01
CA GLU A 132 10.06 16.91 -22.25
C GLU A 132 8.60 17.31 -22.48
N SER A 133 8.40 18.51 -23.02
CA SER A 133 7.08 19.06 -23.30
C SER A 133 6.65 18.65 -24.70
N TRP A 134 5.36 18.70 -24.99
CA TRP A 134 4.86 18.31 -26.32
C TRP A 134 3.57 19.00 -26.69
N VAL A 135 3.30 19.01 -27.99
CA VAL A 135 2.09 19.56 -28.58
C VAL A 135 1.63 18.73 -29.76
N SER A 136 0.33 18.67 -29.97
CA SER A 136 -0.29 18.19 -31.20
C SER A 136 -1.29 19.21 -31.70
N VAL A 137 -1.41 19.36 -33.01
CA VAL A 137 -2.27 20.36 -33.65
C VAL A 137 -2.58 19.93 -35.08
N GLU A 138 -3.79 20.22 -35.55
CA GLU A 138 -4.15 20.03 -36.95
C GLU A 138 -3.49 21.10 -37.84
N LEU A 139 -3.05 20.73 -39.04
CA LEU A 139 -2.53 21.68 -40.03
C LEU A 139 -3.61 22.70 -40.42
N SER A 140 -3.22 23.95 -40.64
CA SER A 140 -4.15 25.02 -41.04
C SER A 140 -4.85 24.73 -42.37
N ALA A 141 -4.24 23.91 -43.23
CA ALA A 141 -4.82 23.45 -44.49
C ALA A 141 -5.76 22.22 -44.36
N GLY A 142 -6.00 21.69 -43.15
CA GLY A 142 -6.87 20.54 -42.89
C GLY A 142 -6.39 19.22 -43.48
N SER A 143 -5.08 19.08 -43.73
CA SER A 143 -4.49 17.95 -44.48
C SER A 143 -3.70 16.97 -43.62
N GLY A 144 -3.65 17.15 -42.29
CA GLY A 144 -2.89 16.29 -41.40
C GLY A 144 -2.85 16.79 -39.97
N VAL A 145 -2.47 15.90 -39.05
CA VAL A 145 -2.18 16.24 -37.65
C VAL A 145 -0.68 16.24 -37.43
N VAL A 146 -0.15 17.29 -36.82
CA VAL A 146 1.25 17.39 -36.43
C VAL A 146 1.36 17.08 -34.94
N VAL A 147 2.24 16.15 -34.58
CA VAL A 147 2.55 15.76 -33.20
C VAL A 147 4.04 15.99 -32.96
N MET A 148 4.37 16.81 -31.97
CA MET A 148 5.73 17.28 -31.76
C MET A 148 6.14 17.32 -30.30
N GLY A 149 7.37 16.87 -30.04
CA GLY A 149 8.06 17.09 -28.77
C GLY A 149 9.01 18.29 -28.83
N SER A 150 9.19 18.97 -27.70
CA SER A 150 10.29 19.92 -27.50
C SER A 150 11.66 19.25 -27.62
N ASP A 151 11.72 17.98 -27.24
CA ASP A 151 12.86 17.08 -27.36
C ASP A 151 12.42 15.64 -27.72
N LYS A 152 13.40 14.71 -27.79
CA LYS A 152 13.18 13.31 -28.18
C LYS A 152 12.20 12.57 -27.26
N ARG A 153 12.16 12.91 -25.96
CA ARG A 153 11.30 12.25 -24.97
C ARG A 153 9.90 12.86 -24.94
N GLY A 154 9.80 14.20 -25.04
CA GLY A 154 8.50 14.86 -25.22
C GLY A 154 7.74 14.31 -26.42
N ALA A 155 8.45 14.05 -27.53
CA ALA A 155 7.84 13.44 -28.73
C ALA A 155 7.33 12.03 -28.43
N ALA A 156 8.11 11.21 -27.71
CA ALA A 156 7.68 9.88 -27.30
C ALA A 156 6.42 9.92 -26.43
N TYR A 157 6.38 10.80 -25.43
CA TYR A 157 5.23 10.94 -24.51
C TYR A 157 3.96 11.39 -25.23
N ALA A 158 4.08 12.23 -26.27
CA ALA A 158 2.93 12.65 -27.07
C ALA A 158 2.21 11.45 -27.70
N LEU A 159 2.93 10.58 -28.43
CA LEU A 159 2.32 9.41 -29.06
C LEU A 159 1.90 8.33 -28.05
N TYR A 160 2.63 8.15 -26.95
CA TYR A 160 2.19 7.22 -25.90
C TYR A 160 0.96 7.71 -25.13
N THR A 161 0.77 9.03 -25.00
CA THR A 161 -0.49 9.61 -24.52
C THR A 161 -1.64 9.28 -25.48
N LEU A 162 -1.43 9.43 -26.79
CA LEU A 162 -2.43 9.02 -27.79
C LEU A 162 -2.69 7.51 -27.78
N SER A 163 -1.67 6.68 -27.53
CA SER A 163 -1.81 5.22 -27.41
C SER A 163 -2.70 4.83 -26.22
N GLU A 164 -2.49 5.47 -25.08
CA GLU A 164 -3.31 5.27 -23.89
C GLU A 164 -4.75 5.75 -24.13
N GLU A 165 -4.92 6.92 -24.76
CA GLU A 165 -6.25 7.40 -25.12
C GLU A 165 -7.01 6.47 -26.09
N LEU A 166 -6.30 5.74 -26.97
CA LEU A 166 -6.88 4.70 -27.82
C LEU A 166 -7.36 3.47 -27.04
N GLY A 167 -6.87 3.26 -25.81
CA GLY A 167 -7.15 2.12 -24.95
C GLY A 167 -6.01 1.10 -24.84
N VAL A 168 -4.75 1.50 -25.14
CA VAL A 168 -3.58 0.64 -24.93
C VAL A 168 -2.95 0.94 -23.57
N SER A 169 -3.09 0.02 -22.63
CA SER A 169 -2.45 0.11 -21.32
C SER A 169 -0.92 0.10 -21.42
N PRO A 170 -0.20 0.90 -20.60
CA PRO A 170 1.25 0.77 -20.41
C PRO A 170 1.68 -0.66 -20.04
N TRP A 171 0.80 -1.39 -19.36
CA TRP A 171 1.05 -2.72 -18.82
C TRP A 171 0.75 -3.86 -19.81
N LYS A 172 0.58 -3.57 -21.10
CA LYS A 172 0.22 -4.56 -22.13
C LYS A 172 1.17 -5.77 -22.19
N TRP A 173 2.43 -5.56 -21.85
CA TRP A 173 3.46 -6.60 -21.86
C TRP A 173 3.82 -7.07 -20.44
N PHE A 174 4.03 -6.18 -19.47
CA PHE A 174 4.44 -6.58 -18.11
C PHE A 174 3.31 -7.13 -17.23
N ALA A 175 2.04 -6.96 -17.62
CA ALA A 175 0.90 -7.55 -16.94
C ALA A 175 -0.18 -8.09 -17.90
N ASP A 176 0.21 -8.41 -19.13
CA ASP A 176 -0.63 -9.03 -20.17
C ASP A 176 -1.96 -8.32 -20.50
N VAL A 177 -2.09 -7.05 -20.13
CA VAL A 177 -3.32 -6.28 -20.31
C VAL A 177 -3.66 -6.19 -21.80
N LYS A 178 -4.82 -6.75 -22.18
CA LYS A 178 -5.34 -6.68 -23.54
C LYS A 178 -6.33 -5.53 -23.65
N PRO A 179 -6.29 -4.71 -24.71
CA PRO A 179 -7.24 -3.63 -24.92
C PRO A 179 -8.67 -4.15 -24.86
N THR A 180 -9.56 -3.44 -24.17
CA THR A 180 -10.93 -3.90 -23.91
C THR A 180 -11.90 -3.51 -25.03
N MET A 181 -11.50 -2.58 -25.90
CA MET A 181 -12.30 -2.04 -27.00
C MET A 181 -11.59 -2.21 -28.36
N SER A 182 -12.34 -2.00 -29.44
CA SER A 182 -11.82 -1.84 -30.80
C SER A 182 -12.67 -0.80 -31.54
N HIS A 183 -12.07 -0.05 -32.46
CA HIS A 183 -12.71 1.11 -33.07
C HIS A 183 -12.83 0.94 -34.59
N SER A 184 -13.94 1.41 -35.18
CA SER A 184 -14.11 1.45 -36.65
C SER A 184 -13.38 2.63 -37.28
N ALA A 185 -13.25 3.73 -36.53
CA ALA A 185 -12.56 4.95 -36.92
C ALA A 185 -12.05 5.68 -35.67
N VAL A 186 -10.99 6.48 -35.84
CA VAL A 186 -10.41 7.34 -34.81
C VAL A 186 -10.18 8.72 -35.41
N TYR A 187 -10.58 9.74 -34.67
CA TYR A 187 -10.50 11.14 -35.03
C TYR A 187 -9.64 11.89 -34.02
N TYR A 188 -8.79 12.81 -34.50
CA TYR A 188 -8.15 13.81 -33.67
C TYR A 188 -9.16 14.94 -33.41
N SER A 189 -9.57 15.09 -32.15
CA SER A 189 -10.65 15.99 -31.73
C SER A 189 -10.39 16.53 -30.32
N PRO A 190 -9.44 17.46 -30.13
CA PRO A 190 -9.12 18.05 -28.83
C PRO A 190 -10.33 18.71 -28.16
N SER A 191 -10.60 18.37 -26.90
CA SER A 191 -11.68 18.99 -26.10
C SER A 191 -11.20 20.25 -25.36
N ALA A 192 -11.99 21.34 -25.40
CA ALA A 192 -11.65 22.61 -24.75
C ALA A 192 -12.06 22.66 -23.25
N ARG A 193 -11.14 22.30 -22.35
CA ARG A 193 -10.87 22.81 -20.96
C ARG A 193 -10.39 21.70 -20.00
N PRO A 194 -9.33 21.99 -19.23
CA PRO A 194 -9.31 21.69 -17.80
C PRO A 194 -9.52 22.97 -16.98
N SER A 195 -10.34 22.89 -15.93
CA SER A 195 -10.32 23.83 -14.82
C SER A 195 -9.01 23.64 -14.05
N SER A 196 -8.25 24.73 -13.86
CA SER A 196 -7.03 24.89 -13.04
C SER A 196 -5.69 24.40 -13.62
N GLY A 197 -4.80 25.36 -13.92
CA GLY A 197 -3.35 25.25 -13.72
C GLY A 197 -2.43 24.86 -14.89
N GLY A 198 -2.91 24.19 -15.95
CA GLY A 198 -2.07 23.83 -17.11
C GLY A 198 -2.18 24.81 -18.28
N ASP A 199 -1.08 25.08 -18.99
CA ASP A 199 -1.09 25.82 -20.26
C ASP A 199 -2.12 25.17 -21.22
N ALA A 200 -3.04 25.99 -21.74
CA ALA A 200 -4.36 25.58 -22.23
C ALA A 200 -4.39 24.65 -23.47
N PHE A 201 -5.22 23.60 -23.38
CA PHE A 201 -5.82 22.88 -24.52
C PHE A 201 -6.77 23.84 -25.26
N GLY A 202 -6.41 24.20 -26.49
CA GLY A 202 -7.31 24.95 -27.38
C GLY A 202 -8.30 24.02 -28.06
N SER A 203 -9.35 24.56 -28.69
CA SER A 203 -10.33 23.76 -29.47
C SER A 203 -9.74 23.02 -30.67
N THR A 204 -8.45 23.22 -30.98
CA THR A 204 -7.76 22.68 -32.16
C THR A 204 -6.40 22.05 -31.84
N ALA A 205 -6.00 21.96 -30.57
CA ALA A 205 -4.66 21.48 -30.17
C ALA A 205 -4.64 20.86 -28.77
N CYS A 206 -3.76 19.87 -28.57
CA CYS A 206 -3.42 19.32 -27.27
C CYS A 206 -1.96 19.60 -26.92
N SER A 207 -1.66 19.88 -25.65
CA SER A 207 -0.28 20.08 -25.21
C SER A 207 -0.06 19.64 -23.77
N HIS A 208 1.19 19.33 -23.44
CA HIS A 208 1.65 19.16 -22.08
C HIS A 208 2.92 19.98 -21.86
N GLY A 209 2.98 20.70 -20.73
CA GLY A 209 4.16 21.43 -20.30
C GLY A 209 5.26 20.50 -19.78
N PRO A 210 6.29 21.05 -19.12
CA PRO A 210 7.30 20.24 -18.45
C PRO A 210 6.65 19.30 -17.43
N PRO A 211 7.11 18.04 -17.31
CA PRO A 211 6.72 17.17 -16.20
C PRO A 211 7.03 17.82 -14.85
N LEU A 212 6.23 17.52 -13.82
CA LEU A 212 6.43 18.05 -12.46
C LEU A 212 7.83 17.73 -11.94
N VAL A 213 8.25 16.47 -12.09
CA VAL A 213 9.58 16.00 -11.70
C VAL A 213 10.45 15.82 -12.93
N LYS A 214 11.67 16.36 -12.93
CA LYS A 214 12.55 16.38 -14.13
C LYS A 214 13.11 15.01 -14.51
N TYR A 215 13.64 14.27 -13.54
CA TYR A 215 14.11 12.88 -13.72
C TYR A 215 13.22 11.93 -12.94
N ARG A 216 12.60 10.96 -13.60
CA ARG A 216 11.56 10.08 -13.03
C ARG A 216 11.89 8.66 -13.41
N GLY A 217 12.04 7.78 -12.43
CA GLY A 217 12.52 6.43 -12.71
C GLY A 217 12.20 5.42 -11.64
N ILE A 218 12.59 4.19 -11.96
CA ILE A 218 12.53 3.04 -11.07
C ILE A 218 13.94 2.50 -10.82
N PHE A 219 14.10 1.82 -9.69
CA PHE A 219 15.26 1.03 -9.35
C PHE A 219 14.86 -0.43 -9.28
N LEU A 220 15.37 -1.23 -10.24
CA LEU A 220 15.31 -2.68 -10.14
C LEU A 220 16.37 -3.11 -9.12
N ASN A 221 15.92 -3.57 -7.97
CA ASN A 221 16.75 -3.96 -6.84
C ASN A 221 16.17 -5.23 -6.21
N ASP A 222 16.85 -5.78 -5.21
CA ASP A 222 16.32 -6.87 -4.40
C ASP A 222 15.93 -8.10 -5.25
N GLU A 223 16.52 -8.18 -6.46
CA GLU A 223 16.00 -8.85 -7.65
C GLU A 223 16.16 -10.37 -7.63
N ALA A 224 16.74 -10.90 -6.55
CA ALA A 224 16.95 -12.32 -6.36
C ALA A 224 16.10 -12.82 -5.18
N PRO A 225 15.38 -13.95 -5.35
CA PRO A 225 15.49 -14.90 -6.47
C PRO A 225 14.54 -14.66 -7.65
N ALA A 226 13.53 -13.79 -7.54
CA ALA A 226 12.40 -13.75 -8.47
C ALA A 226 12.78 -13.23 -9.86
N LEU A 227 13.02 -11.92 -10.00
CA LEU A 227 13.30 -11.28 -11.28
C LEU A 227 14.57 -11.84 -11.95
N THR A 228 15.60 -12.15 -11.16
CA THR A 228 16.86 -12.75 -11.63
C THR A 228 16.63 -14.10 -12.31
N ASN A 229 15.88 -15.01 -11.69
CA ASN A 229 15.62 -16.32 -12.27
C ASN A 229 14.64 -16.22 -13.44
N TRP A 230 13.64 -15.35 -13.36
CA TRP A 230 12.75 -15.05 -14.48
C TRP A 230 13.54 -14.56 -15.71
N ALA A 231 14.45 -13.59 -15.52
CA ALA A 231 15.29 -13.06 -16.59
C ALA A 231 16.17 -14.15 -17.22
N ARG A 232 16.79 -15.01 -16.40
CA ARG A 232 17.58 -16.15 -16.89
C ARG A 232 16.76 -17.15 -17.69
N THR A 233 15.55 -17.47 -17.24
CA THR A 233 14.67 -18.44 -17.92
C THR A 233 14.16 -17.90 -19.26
N HIS A 234 13.72 -16.64 -19.32
CA HIS A 234 13.03 -16.11 -20.50
C HIS A 234 13.92 -15.35 -21.49
N PHE A 235 14.97 -14.68 -21.00
CA PHE A 235 15.89 -13.92 -21.85
C PHE A 235 17.25 -14.61 -22.04
N LYS A 236 17.47 -15.73 -21.34
CA LYS A 236 18.63 -16.63 -21.51
C LYS A 236 19.94 -15.85 -21.57
N GLY A 237 20.15 -14.94 -20.63
CA GLY A 237 21.44 -14.29 -20.45
C GLY A 237 22.40 -15.24 -19.74
N PRO A 238 23.43 -15.78 -20.43
CA PRO A 238 24.72 -15.94 -19.81
C PRO A 238 25.75 -15.15 -20.62
N PHE A 239 26.21 -14.03 -20.06
CA PHE A 239 27.31 -13.30 -20.67
C PHE A 239 28.64 -13.72 -20.03
N PRO A 240 29.71 -13.87 -20.83
CA PRO A 240 31.05 -14.00 -20.28
C PRO A 240 31.42 -12.78 -19.42
N PRO A 241 32.30 -12.96 -18.42
CA PRO A 241 32.97 -14.22 -18.08
C PRO A 241 32.08 -15.18 -17.27
N LYS A 242 32.30 -16.50 -17.41
CA LYS A 242 31.60 -17.55 -16.62
C LYS A 242 31.72 -17.34 -15.11
N SER A 243 32.70 -16.57 -14.65
CA SER A 243 32.91 -16.20 -13.25
C SER A 243 31.94 -15.13 -12.74
N ALA A 244 31.19 -14.44 -13.61
CA ALA A 244 30.24 -13.38 -13.25
C ALA A 244 29.00 -13.41 -14.19
N PRO A 245 28.12 -14.43 -14.08
CA PRO A 245 26.98 -14.59 -14.98
C PRO A 245 25.99 -13.44 -14.85
N GLN A 246 25.78 -12.71 -15.95
CA GLN A 246 24.81 -11.62 -16.07
C GLN A 246 23.44 -12.17 -16.50
N SER A 247 22.40 -11.79 -15.78
CA SER A 247 21.01 -12.21 -15.99
C SER A 247 20.24 -11.23 -16.89
N PHE A 248 20.63 -9.94 -16.91
CA PHE A 248 19.84 -8.86 -17.52
C PHE A 248 20.47 -8.29 -18.80
N ASN A 249 19.83 -8.53 -19.95
CA ASN A 249 20.31 -8.07 -21.26
C ASN A 249 19.41 -7.01 -21.91
N ASP A 250 19.85 -6.53 -23.06
CA ASP A 250 19.20 -5.46 -23.82
C ASP A 250 17.85 -5.90 -24.38
N ALA A 251 17.64 -7.19 -24.62
CA ALA A 251 16.31 -7.72 -25.00
C ALA A 251 15.29 -7.57 -23.85
N LEU A 252 15.68 -7.87 -22.61
CA LEU A 252 14.83 -7.61 -21.43
C LEU A 252 14.63 -6.11 -21.23
N TYR A 253 15.72 -5.33 -21.27
CA TYR A 253 15.65 -3.90 -21.03
C TYR A 253 14.88 -3.13 -22.12
N MET A 254 14.78 -3.64 -23.34
CA MET A 254 13.89 -3.07 -24.36
C MET A 254 12.45 -2.99 -23.85
N HIS A 255 11.95 -4.06 -23.21
CA HIS A 255 10.62 -4.06 -22.62
C HIS A 255 10.52 -3.09 -21.44
N VAL A 256 11.53 -3.06 -20.56
CA VAL A 256 11.56 -2.13 -19.41
C VAL A 256 11.54 -0.68 -19.89
N PHE A 257 12.31 -0.32 -20.92
CA PHE A 257 12.37 1.04 -21.44
C PHE A 257 11.09 1.44 -22.17
N GLU A 258 10.46 0.54 -22.93
CA GLU A 258 9.15 0.82 -23.49
C GLU A 258 8.11 1.07 -22.38
N LEU A 259 8.12 0.28 -21.31
CA LEU A 259 7.24 0.50 -20.15
C LEU A 259 7.49 1.87 -19.52
N LEU A 260 8.75 2.25 -19.27
CA LEU A 260 9.09 3.55 -18.71
C LEU A 260 8.60 4.69 -19.60
N LEU A 261 8.81 4.62 -20.91
CA LEU A 261 8.31 5.64 -21.84
C LEU A 261 6.78 5.73 -21.84
N ARG A 262 6.07 4.60 -21.79
CA ARG A 262 4.59 4.55 -21.69
C ARG A 262 4.08 5.11 -20.36
N LEU A 263 4.86 4.96 -19.28
CA LEU A 263 4.63 5.58 -17.97
C LEU A 263 5.21 7.00 -17.85
N LYS A 264 5.70 7.57 -18.95
CA LYS A 264 6.27 8.93 -19.04
C LYS A 264 7.46 9.15 -18.10
N ALA A 265 8.20 8.09 -17.82
CA ALA A 265 9.46 8.07 -17.06
C ALA A 265 10.68 8.10 -18.00
N ASN A 266 11.82 8.54 -17.48
CA ASN A 266 13.04 8.78 -18.26
C ASN A 266 14.34 8.32 -17.60
N LEU A 267 14.29 7.71 -16.42
CA LEU A 267 15.47 7.32 -15.65
C LEU A 267 15.37 5.86 -15.23
N ILE A 268 16.50 5.16 -15.22
CA ILE A 268 16.63 3.80 -14.69
C ILE A 268 17.83 3.71 -13.76
N TRP A 269 17.62 3.12 -12.59
CA TRP A 269 18.67 2.42 -11.85
C TRP A 269 18.48 0.92 -12.11
N PRO A 270 19.42 0.26 -12.82
CA PRO A 270 19.26 -1.14 -13.22
C PRO A 270 19.61 -2.10 -12.08
N ALA A 271 19.23 -3.37 -12.27
CA ALA A 271 19.63 -4.49 -11.42
C ALA A 271 21.15 -4.53 -11.26
N MET A 272 21.61 -4.75 -10.03
CA MET A 272 23.00 -4.50 -9.64
C MET A 272 23.56 -5.46 -8.58
N TRP A 273 22.76 -6.37 -8.01
CA TRP A 273 23.26 -7.33 -7.01
C TRP A 273 24.31 -8.26 -7.61
N SER A 274 24.02 -8.82 -8.77
CA SER A 274 24.95 -9.68 -9.54
C SER A 274 25.31 -9.12 -10.91
N ASP A 275 24.67 -8.03 -11.33
CA ASP A 275 24.71 -7.54 -12.70
C ASP A 275 25.41 -6.18 -12.83
N SER A 276 25.93 -5.92 -14.03
CA SER A 276 26.75 -4.76 -14.38
C SER A 276 26.23 -4.15 -15.67
N PHE A 277 25.06 -3.53 -15.57
CA PHE A 277 24.26 -3.05 -16.69
C PHE A 277 25.07 -2.43 -17.83
N ALA A 278 25.95 -1.47 -17.51
CA ALA A 278 26.58 -0.66 -18.53
C ALA A 278 27.70 -1.36 -19.33
N VAL A 279 28.13 -2.54 -18.86
CA VAL A 279 29.13 -3.40 -19.51
C VAL A 279 28.59 -4.81 -19.79
N ALA A 280 27.36 -5.11 -19.38
CA ALA A 280 26.68 -6.35 -19.71
C ALA A 280 26.70 -6.56 -21.23
N GLY A 281 27.03 -7.76 -21.68
CA GLY A 281 27.26 -8.06 -23.10
C GLY A 281 28.72 -7.97 -23.56
N LEU A 282 29.61 -7.33 -22.79
CA LEU A 282 31.04 -7.30 -23.10
C LEU A 282 31.73 -8.56 -22.58
N ARG A 283 32.64 -9.13 -23.39
CA ARG A 283 33.45 -10.30 -22.98
C ARG A 283 34.48 -9.95 -21.89
N ASP A 284 35.11 -8.79 -22.05
CA ASP A 284 36.09 -8.19 -21.14
C ASP A 284 35.96 -6.67 -21.22
N LEU A 285 36.41 -5.95 -20.19
CA LEU A 285 36.53 -4.49 -20.27
C LEU A 285 37.65 -4.12 -21.28
N PRO A 286 37.46 -3.12 -22.17
CA PRO A 286 38.53 -2.60 -23.02
C PRO A 286 39.77 -2.24 -22.21
N ASN A 287 40.92 -2.81 -22.56
CA ASN A 287 42.18 -2.70 -21.79
C ASN A 287 42.03 -3.03 -20.29
N ARG A 288 41.15 -3.97 -19.94
CA ARG A 288 40.79 -4.32 -18.55
C ARG A 288 40.30 -3.12 -17.71
N GLY A 289 39.86 -2.05 -18.37
CA GLY A 289 39.51 -0.78 -17.71
C GLY A 289 40.70 0.07 -17.26
N ILE A 290 41.95 -0.35 -17.52
CA ILE A 290 43.18 0.30 -17.02
C ILE A 290 43.50 1.58 -17.80
N ASN A 291 43.30 1.57 -19.13
CA ASN A 291 43.72 2.69 -20.00
C ASN A 291 42.56 3.57 -20.51
N GLY A 292 41.32 3.32 -20.06
CA GLY A 292 40.23 4.25 -20.33
C GLY A 292 39.76 4.37 -21.80
N THR A 293 39.94 3.34 -22.62
CA THR A 293 39.52 3.35 -24.05
C THR A 293 38.02 3.04 -24.21
N GLY A 294 37.17 3.69 -23.41
CA GLY A 294 35.81 3.28 -23.03
C GLY A 294 34.91 2.76 -24.16
N ALA A 295 34.26 1.62 -23.94
CA ALA A 295 33.20 1.10 -24.80
C ALA A 295 31.98 0.73 -23.95
N ALA A 296 30.81 1.29 -24.29
CA ALA A 296 29.55 0.95 -23.64
C ALA A 296 29.00 -0.39 -24.13
N GLY A 297 28.47 -1.18 -23.20
CA GLY A 297 27.73 -2.41 -23.50
C GLY A 297 26.40 -2.13 -24.21
N PRO A 298 25.77 -3.16 -24.82
CA PRO A 298 24.47 -3.05 -25.47
C PRO A 298 23.38 -2.39 -24.62
N ASN A 299 23.28 -2.71 -23.32
CA ASN A 299 22.22 -2.15 -22.46
C ASN A 299 22.31 -0.62 -22.33
N GLN A 300 23.50 -0.05 -22.07
CA GLN A 300 23.66 1.40 -21.95
C GLN A 300 23.44 2.11 -23.29
N LYS A 301 23.88 1.50 -24.41
CA LYS A 301 23.59 2.03 -25.76
C LYS A 301 22.09 2.00 -26.07
N LEU A 302 21.39 0.95 -25.63
CA LEU A 302 19.96 0.85 -25.80
C LEU A 302 19.22 1.91 -24.98
N ALA A 303 19.64 2.16 -23.73
CA ALA A 303 19.05 3.20 -22.89
C ALA A 303 19.09 4.56 -23.61
N ASP A 304 20.27 4.99 -24.10
CA ASP A 304 20.41 6.24 -24.84
C ASP A 304 19.53 6.30 -26.11
N ARG A 305 19.50 5.21 -26.89
CA ARG A 305 18.66 5.10 -28.10
C ARG A 305 17.17 5.19 -27.80
N MET A 306 16.74 4.63 -26.67
CA MET A 306 15.36 4.70 -26.16
C MET A 306 15.09 5.99 -25.39
N GLY A 307 16.07 6.90 -25.30
CA GLY A 307 15.95 8.14 -24.58
C GLY A 307 15.94 7.99 -23.06
N ILE A 308 16.24 6.82 -22.50
CA ILE A 308 16.31 6.58 -21.06
C ILE A 308 17.68 7.00 -20.53
N VAL A 309 17.70 7.87 -19.54
CA VAL A 309 18.88 8.25 -18.79
C VAL A 309 19.33 7.08 -17.92
N PHE A 310 20.57 6.65 -18.08
CA PHE A 310 21.18 5.64 -17.23
C PHE A 310 21.74 6.29 -15.96
N GLY A 311 21.36 5.78 -14.79
CA GLY A 311 21.97 6.13 -13.51
C GLY A 311 22.32 4.88 -12.70
N THR A 312 22.95 5.09 -11.56
CA THR A 312 23.34 4.02 -10.63
C THR A 312 22.89 4.35 -9.20
N SER A 313 22.76 3.34 -8.35
CA SER A 313 22.36 3.55 -6.96
C SER A 313 23.37 4.42 -6.21
N HIS A 314 22.99 4.89 -5.02
CA HIS A 314 23.79 5.85 -4.23
C HIS A 314 25.17 5.35 -3.77
N GLN A 315 25.43 4.05 -3.86
CA GLN A 315 26.72 3.44 -3.50
C GLN A 315 27.61 3.14 -4.72
N GLU A 316 27.14 3.46 -5.93
CA GLU A 316 27.77 3.09 -7.20
C GLU A 316 28.24 4.35 -7.96
N PRO A 317 29.31 5.03 -7.48
CA PRO A 317 29.69 6.32 -8.02
C PRO A 317 30.22 6.24 -9.45
N MET A 318 30.13 7.37 -10.14
CA MET A 318 30.71 7.58 -11.47
C MET A 318 30.17 6.64 -12.56
N ALA A 319 28.89 6.28 -12.44
CA ALA A 319 28.17 5.37 -13.33
C ALA A 319 28.79 3.96 -13.39
N ARG A 320 29.30 3.43 -12.27
CA ARG A 320 29.96 2.12 -12.22
C ARG A 320 29.22 1.18 -11.28
N ASN A 321 28.73 0.05 -11.79
CA ASN A 321 28.00 -0.89 -10.95
C ASN A 321 28.93 -1.65 -9.99
N THR A 322 28.44 -1.99 -8.80
CA THR A 322 29.26 -2.64 -7.76
C THR A 322 29.95 -3.92 -8.23
N PRO A 323 29.29 -4.83 -8.98
CA PRO A 323 29.96 -6.05 -9.45
C PRO A 323 31.10 -5.79 -10.45
N GLU A 324 31.18 -4.60 -11.07
CA GLU A 324 32.31 -4.24 -11.94
C GLU A 324 33.63 -4.18 -11.15
N TRP A 325 33.60 -3.59 -9.94
CA TRP A 325 34.76 -3.55 -9.06
C TRP A 325 35.15 -4.96 -8.63
N ASN A 326 34.19 -5.74 -8.14
CA ASN A 326 34.43 -7.08 -7.61
C ASN A 326 34.92 -8.09 -8.66
N THR A 327 34.61 -7.84 -9.95
CA THR A 327 34.96 -8.77 -11.04
C THR A 327 36.32 -8.46 -11.67
N TRP A 328 36.63 -7.18 -11.94
CA TRP A 328 37.78 -6.81 -12.77
C TRP A 328 38.87 -6.01 -12.04
N TYR A 329 38.59 -5.51 -10.83
CA TYR A 329 39.53 -4.71 -10.05
C TYR A 329 39.93 -5.45 -8.77
N GLN A 330 41.08 -5.09 -8.20
CA GLN A 330 41.63 -5.69 -6.98
C GLN A 330 42.09 -4.59 -6.01
N GLY A 331 42.20 -4.93 -4.73
CA GLY A 331 42.59 -4.01 -3.66
C GLY A 331 41.39 -3.47 -2.87
N PRO A 332 41.66 -2.74 -1.77
CA PRO A 332 40.60 -2.25 -0.89
C PRO A 332 39.75 -1.18 -1.57
N TRP A 333 38.44 -1.19 -1.30
CA TRP A 333 37.53 -0.09 -1.64
C TRP A 333 37.70 1.04 -0.61
N ASP A 334 38.86 1.69 -0.66
CA ASP A 334 39.29 2.74 0.24
C ASP A 334 40.07 3.79 -0.55
N TYR A 335 39.51 5.00 -0.66
CA TYR A 335 40.11 6.05 -1.46
C TYR A 335 41.38 6.65 -0.85
N ALA A 336 41.57 6.55 0.47
CA ALA A 336 42.76 7.06 1.15
C ALA A 336 44.00 6.19 0.87
N THR A 337 43.80 4.87 0.72
CA THR A 337 44.90 3.91 0.52
C THR A 337 45.01 3.36 -0.90
N ASN A 338 43.96 3.51 -1.74
CA ASN A 338 43.88 2.95 -3.09
C ASN A 338 43.42 3.99 -4.15
N THR A 339 43.85 5.24 -4.00
CA THR A 339 43.42 6.40 -4.78
C THR A 339 43.55 6.21 -6.31
N GLU A 340 44.70 5.75 -6.79
CA GLU A 340 45.00 5.66 -8.22
C GLU A 340 44.13 4.63 -8.94
N ASN A 341 43.92 3.47 -8.31
CA ASN A 341 43.11 2.40 -8.88
C ASN A 341 41.63 2.78 -8.91
N ILE A 342 41.10 3.37 -7.84
CA ILE A 342 39.72 3.86 -7.79
C ILE A 342 39.51 5.03 -8.77
N THR A 343 40.49 5.93 -8.91
CA THR A 343 40.44 6.99 -9.92
C THR A 343 40.39 6.41 -11.33
N THR A 344 41.17 5.38 -11.62
CA THR A 344 41.18 4.69 -12.91
C THR A 344 39.82 4.02 -13.18
N TYR A 345 39.25 3.36 -12.17
CA TYR A 345 37.91 2.79 -12.19
C TYR A 345 36.84 3.83 -12.54
N TRP A 346 36.88 5.02 -11.91
CA TRP A 346 35.95 6.11 -12.21
C TRP A 346 36.15 6.71 -13.60
N LYS A 347 37.41 6.91 -14.03
CA LYS A 347 37.73 7.48 -15.34
C LYS A 347 37.14 6.66 -16.47
N TYR A 348 37.20 5.33 -16.38
CA TYR A 348 36.58 4.45 -17.38
C TYR A 348 35.06 4.66 -17.48
N GLY A 349 34.36 4.85 -16.35
CA GLY A 349 32.91 5.12 -16.34
C GLY A 349 32.54 6.38 -17.12
N VAL A 350 33.30 7.46 -16.92
CA VAL A 350 33.09 8.73 -17.64
C VAL A 350 33.34 8.57 -19.14
N GLN A 351 34.45 7.93 -19.52
CA GLN A 351 34.80 7.75 -20.93
C GLN A 351 33.80 6.86 -21.66
N ARG A 352 33.29 5.81 -20.99
CA ARG A 352 32.24 4.93 -21.52
C ARG A 352 30.93 5.68 -21.79
N ALA A 353 30.62 6.66 -20.95
CA ALA A 353 29.40 7.47 -21.03
C ALA A 353 29.49 8.64 -22.02
N GLN A 354 30.62 8.85 -22.70
CA GLN A 354 30.80 9.97 -23.61
C GLN A 354 29.73 9.98 -24.72
N GLY A 355 28.94 11.06 -24.77
CA GLY A 355 27.87 11.23 -25.75
C GLY A 355 26.59 10.44 -25.49
N LEU A 356 26.46 9.80 -24.31
CA LEU A 356 25.28 9.04 -23.91
C LEU A 356 24.55 9.77 -22.77
N ASP A 357 23.21 9.70 -22.74
CA ASP A 357 22.40 10.21 -21.63
C ASP A 357 22.70 9.43 -20.32
N THR A 358 23.63 9.94 -19.50
CA THR A 358 24.10 9.31 -18.27
C THR A 358 24.08 10.30 -17.10
N MET A 359 23.58 9.84 -15.96
CA MET A 359 23.60 10.55 -14.68
C MET A 359 24.66 9.94 -13.77
N PHE A 360 25.44 10.81 -13.12
CA PHE A 360 26.58 10.41 -12.31
C PHE A 360 26.26 10.53 -10.82
N THR A 361 26.26 9.39 -10.14
CA THR A 361 26.30 9.33 -8.68
C THR A 361 27.66 9.81 -8.18
N MET A 362 27.65 10.79 -7.29
CA MET A 362 28.83 11.43 -6.71
C MET A 362 29.07 10.92 -5.28
N SER A 363 30.24 11.29 -4.72
CA SER A 363 30.74 10.81 -3.43
C SER A 363 31.11 9.31 -3.46
N MET A 364 31.30 8.69 -2.31
CA MET A 364 31.67 7.28 -2.17
C MET A 364 31.13 6.74 -0.84
N ARG A 365 30.37 5.64 -0.91
CA ARG A 365 29.98 4.84 0.27
C ARG A 365 30.74 3.52 0.26
N GLY A 366 30.71 2.80 1.39
CA GLY A 366 31.34 1.49 1.54
C GLY A 366 30.68 0.43 0.65
N ASN A 367 31.47 -0.55 0.21
CA ASN A 367 31.00 -1.63 -0.66
C ASN A 367 29.94 -2.51 0.04
N GLY A 368 28.83 -2.80 -0.65
CA GLY A 368 27.73 -3.62 -0.14
C GLY A 368 26.77 -2.87 0.80
N ASP A 369 26.48 -1.62 0.47
CA ASP A 369 25.59 -0.68 1.15
C ASP A 369 25.97 -0.41 2.62
N LYS A 370 27.26 -0.12 2.82
CA LYS A 370 27.83 0.16 4.14
C LYS A 370 28.34 1.59 4.22
N ALA A 371 28.47 2.10 5.43
CA ALA A 371 29.24 3.31 5.67
C ALA A 371 30.69 3.13 5.18
N LEU A 372 31.26 4.19 4.61
CA LEU A 372 32.66 4.17 4.18
C LEU A 372 33.58 4.22 5.42
N ALA A 373 34.43 3.20 5.57
CA ALA A 373 35.36 3.13 6.70
C ALA A 373 36.32 4.32 6.69
N GLY A 374 36.48 4.99 7.84
CA GLY A 374 37.34 6.17 7.97
C GLY A 374 36.81 7.45 7.31
N ALA A 375 35.57 7.46 6.83
CA ALA A 375 34.99 8.64 6.19
C ALA A 375 34.91 9.85 7.14
N ASN A 376 35.33 11.00 6.61
CA ASN A 376 35.15 12.30 7.23
C ASN A 376 34.80 13.34 6.14
N MET A 377 34.39 14.54 6.56
CA MET A 377 33.94 15.57 5.61
C MET A 377 35.04 15.98 4.62
N GLU A 378 36.30 16.07 5.05
CA GLU A 378 37.43 16.44 4.19
C GLU A 378 37.65 15.41 3.08
N LEU A 379 37.64 14.12 3.43
CA LEU A 379 37.79 13.03 2.48
C LEU A 379 36.64 13.01 1.46
N LEU A 380 35.39 13.16 1.90
CA LEU A 380 34.24 13.18 0.99
C LEU A 380 34.28 14.38 0.03
N GLN A 381 34.68 15.57 0.52
CA GLN A 381 34.88 16.74 -0.33
C GLN A 381 36.01 16.53 -1.34
N HIS A 382 37.12 15.92 -0.93
CA HIS A 382 38.24 15.59 -1.81
C HIS A 382 37.84 14.58 -2.90
N ILE A 383 37.09 13.53 -2.53
CA ILE A 383 36.52 12.55 -3.46
C ILE A 383 35.62 13.24 -4.49
N MET A 384 34.66 14.06 -4.03
CA MET A 384 33.75 14.78 -4.93
C MET A 384 34.50 15.73 -5.87
N ALA A 385 35.51 16.46 -5.37
CA ALA A 385 36.33 17.33 -6.19
C ALA A 385 37.08 16.54 -7.28
N LYS A 386 37.66 15.39 -6.92
CA LYS A 386 38.31 14.52 -7.90
C LYS A 386 37.32 14.01 -8.94
N GLN A 387 36.20 13.46 -8.51
CA GLN A 387 35.16 12.94 -9.40
C GLN A 387 34.67 14.01 -10.37
N LYS A 388 34.39 15.22 -9.87
CA LYS A 388 33.96 16.36 -10.67
C LYS A 388 35.01 16.74 -11.72
N SER A 389 36.30 16.70 -11.37
CA SER A 389 37.40 16.98 -12.32
C SER A 389 37.53 15.98 -13.48
N LEU A 390 36.91 14.80 -13.36
CA LEU A 390 36.90 13.80 -14.43
C LEU A 390 35.73 14.01 -15.41
N LEU A 391 34.69 14.75 -15.02
CA LEU A 391 33.46 14.91 -15.81
C LEU A 391 33.63 15.94 -16.93
N PRO A 392 32.81 15.87 -18.00
CA PRO A 392 32.89 16.82 -19.11
C PRO A 392 32.51 18.25 -18.69
N HIS A 393 33.39 19.20 -19.03
CA HIS A 393 33.20 20.64 -18.80
C HIS A 393 32.82 21.37 -20.10
N ASP A 394 32.19 22.55 -19.98
CA ASP A 394 31.89 23.39 -21.16
C ASP A 394 33.14 24.17 -21.59
N ASP A 395 33.70 23.78 -22.74
CA ASP A 395 34.91 24.36 -23.34
C ASP A 395 34.69 25.78 -23.90
N ARG A 396 33.43 26.23 -24.08
CA ARG A 396 33.14 27.50 -24.79
C ARG A 396 33.43 28.77 -24.00
N SER A 397 33.76 28.68 -22.72
CA SER A 397 34.02 29.87 -21.89
C SER A 397 35.04 29.67 -20.76
N ASN A 398 35.96 28.70 -20.88
CA ASN A 398 36.92 28.38 -19.82
C ASN A 398 36.23 28.13 -18.46
N SER A 399 35.04 27.49 -18.49
CA SER A 399 34.15 27.38 -17.32
C SER A 399 34.41 26.11 -16.51
N SER A 400 34.35 26.23 -15.18
CA SER A 400 34.34 25.09 -14.24
C SER A 400 33.03 24.30 -14.24
N LYS A 401 32.09 24.60 -15.14
CA LYS A 401 30.74 24.04 -15.15
C LYS A 401 30.71 22.65 -15.78
N VAL A 402 30.23 21.67 -15.03
CA VAL A 402 30.00 20.30 -15.53
C VAL A 402 28.72 20.26 -16.35
N THR A 403 28.72 19.52 -17.45
CA THR A 403 27.63 19.48 -18.44
C THR A 403 26.68 18.29 -18.29
N VAL A 404 26.99 17.36 -17.38
CA VAL A 404 26.20 16.14 -17.11
C VAL A 404 25.49 16.21 -15.75
N PRO A 405 24.33 15.54 -15.59
CA PRO A 405 23.62 15.54 -14.32
C PRO A 405 24.39 14.75 -13.25
N MET A 406 24.48 15.34 -12.05
CA MET A 406 25.18 14.78 -10.90
C MET A 406 24.22 14.68 -9.71
N ILE A 407 24.27 13.56 -8.99
CA ILE A 407 23.44 13.35 -7.79
C ILE A 407 24.31 12.94 -6.61
N MET A 408 23.89 13.32 -5.41
CA MET A 408 24.41 12.78 -4.17
C MET A 408 23.22 12.41 -3.29
N CYS A 409 23.11 11.11 -2.98
CA CYS A 409 22.07 10.62 -2.11
C CYS A 409 22.48 10.79 -0.65
N LEU A 410 21.65 11.48 0.12
CA LEU A 410 21.84 11.71 1.54
C LEU A 410 21.25 10.53 2.32
N TYR A 411 21.77 9.33 2.05
CA TYR A 411 21.29 8.09 2.65
C TYR A 411 21.94 7.87 4.02
N THR A 412 21.13 7.65 5.05
CA THR A 412 21.56 7.28 6.41
C THR A 412 22.66 8.18 6.99
N GLU A 413 23.89 7.68 7.16
CA GLU A 413 25.03 8.42 7.73
C GLU A 413 25.47 9.61 6.87
N VAL A 414 25.24 9.55 5.54
CA VAL A 414 25.62 10.63 4.62
C VAL A 414 24.78 11.88 4.89
N GLN A 415 23.51 11.71 5.27
CA GLN A 415 22.69 12.83 5.74
C GLN A 415 23.30 13.46 6.99
N GLY A 416 23.80 12.64 7.92
CA GLY A 416 24.47 13.11 9.14
C GLY A 416 25.70 13.98 8.85
N TYR A 417 26.52 13.62 7.86
CA TYR A 417 27.65 14.46 7.44
C TYR A 417 27.19 15.78 6.83
N TYR A 418 26.12 15.78 6.04
CA TYR A 418 25.54 17.00 5.50
C TYR A 418 25.02 17.92 6.60
N ASP A 419 24.31 17.37 7.58
CA ASP A 419 23.80 18.10 8.74
C ASP A 419 24.93 18.68 9.63
N GLN A 420 26.11 18.05 9.61
CA GLN A 420 27.32 18.52 10.31
C GLN A 420 28.15 19.55 9.53
N GLY A 421 27.74 19.90 8.29
CA GLY A 421 28.37 20.95 7.50
C GLY A 421 29.19 20.49 6.30
N LEU A 422 29.05 19.24 5.85
CA LEU A 422 29.68 18.76 4.60
C LEU A 422 29.30 19.67 3.42
N GLN A 423 30.31 20.24 2.75
CA GLN A 423 30.08 21.11 1.60
C GLN A 423 29.83 20.28 0.33
N VAL A 424 28.61 20.37 -0.20
CA VAL A 424 28.23 19.72 -1.46
C VAL A 424 28.10 20.78 -2.58
N PRO A 425 28.86 20.66 -3.68
CA PRO A 425 28.79 21.60 -4.81
C PRO A 425 27.35 21.91 -5.26
N GLU A 426 27.06 23.19 -5.53
CA GLU A 426 25.72 23.75 -5.81
C GLU A 426 24.96 23.11 -6.98
N ASP A 427 25.67 22.50 -7.92
CA ASP A 427 25.15 21.87 -9.14
C ASP A 427 24.88 20.37 -8.98
N ILE A 428 25.18 19.78 -7.82
CA ILE A 428 24.82 18.40 -7.49
C ILE A 428 23.43 18.39 -6.87
N THR A 429 22.54 17.56 -7.42
CA THR A 429 21.21 17.31 -6.85
C THR A 429 21.33 16.59 -5.52
N LEU A 430 20.67 17.13 -4.49
CA LEU A 430 20.53 16.45 -3.20
C LEU A 430 19.35 15.47 -3.27
N LEU A 431 19.66 14.17 -3.30
CA LEU A 431 18.64 13.13 -3.32
C LEU A 431 18.36 12.70 -1.88
N TRP A 432 17.23 13.15 -1.33
CA TRP A 432 16.74 12.73 -0.02
C TRP A 432 16.04 11.38 -0.12
N THR A 433 15.79 10.74 1.01
CA THR A 433 15.25 9.38 1.04
C THR A 433 14.04 9.32 1.95
N ASP A 434 13.17 8.34 1.70
CA ASP A 434 12.32 7.81 2.76
C ASP A 434 13.14 6.97 3.75
N ASP A 435 12.45 6.42 4.74
CA ASP A 435 13.02 5.55 5.78
C ASP A 435 13.17 4.09 5.35
N ASN A 436 13.02 3.81 4.04
CA ASN A 436 12.89 2.51 3.41
C ASN A 436 11.51 1.81 3.57
N TYR A 437 10.53 2.43 4.22
CA TYR A 437 9.17 1.89 4.39
C TYR A 437 8.09 2.84 3.87
N GLY A 438 8.49 3.87 3.11
CA GLY A 438 7.59 4.84 2.51
C GLY A 438 7.35 6.11 3.33
N PHE A 439 8.09 6.38 4.41
CA PHE A 439 7.96 7.62 5.17
C PHE A 439 9.17 8.53 4.98
N ILE A 440 8.96 9.76 4.50
CA ILE A 440 10.05 10.67 4.18
C ILE A 440 10.88 11.02 5.42
N ARG A 441 12.21 10.97 5.29
CA ARG A 441 13.10 11.30 6.41
C ARG A 441 13.25 12.79 6.59
N ARG A 442 13.35 13.53 5.48
CA ARG A 442 13.62 14.96 5.46
C ARG A 442 13.18 15.61 4.15
N ILE A 443 12.75 16.86 4.25
CA ILE A 443 12.55 17.76 3.12
C ILE A 443 13.63 18.87 3.06
N PRO A 444 13.86 19.48 1.89
CA PRO A 444 14.77 20.61 1.77
C PRO A 444 14.36 21.82 2.62
N THR A 445 15.34 22.50 3.21
CA THR A 445 15.13 23.85 3.78
C THR A 445 14.90 24.90 2.70
N GLU A 446 14.36 26.07 3.04
CA GLU A 446 14.16 27.16 2.07
C GLU A 446 15.47 27.56 1.36
N GLN A 447 16.61 27.52 2.06
CA GLN A 447 17.92 27.77 1.45
C GLN A 447 18.31 26.64 0.49
N GLU A 448 18.14 25.38 0.89
CA GLU A 448 18.44 24.20 0.06
C GLU A 448 17.58 24.15 -1.21
N LYS A 449 16.34 24.66 -1.17
CA LYS A 449 15.45 24.77 -2.35
C LYS A 449 16.01 25.71 -3.43
N THR A 450 16.91 26.63 -3.09
CA THR A 450 17.50 27.58 -4.06
C THR A 450 18.72 27.01 -4.81
N ARG A 451 19.21 25.83 -4.42
CA ARG A 451 20.40 25.21 -5.04
C ARG A 451 20.15 24.91 -6.51
N SER A 452 21.16 25.16 -7.34
CA SER A 452 21.04 24.99 -8.80
C SER A 452 20.84 23.54 -9.24
N GLY A 453 21.36 22.57 -8.48
CA GLY A 453 21.13 21.14 -8.68
C GLY A 453 19.77 20.64 -8.19
N GLY A 454 19.02 21.47 -7.45
CA GLY A 454 17.73 21.13 -6.85
C GLY A 454 17.79 19.95 -5.86
N ALA A 455 16.62 19.40 -5.56
CA ALA A 455 16.46 18.25 -4.67
C ALA A 455 15.56 17.17 -5.28
N GLY A 456 15.72 15.94 -4.81
CA GLY A 456 14.90 14.80 -5.22
C GLY A 456 14.50 13.90 -4.06
N LEU A 457 13.79 12.81 -4.38
CA LEU A 457 13.38 11.76 -3.45
C LEU A 457 13.69 10.37 -4.00
N TYR A 458 14.32 9.53 -3.18
CA TYR A 458 14.42 8.09 -3.32
C TYR A 458 13.41 7.43 -2.36
N TYR A 459 12.48 6.64 -2.90
CA TYR A 459 11.32 6.09 -2.20
C TYR A 459 11.24 4.57 -2.40
N HIS A 460 10.61 3.83 -1.49
CA HIS A 460 10.58 2.37 -1.53
C HIS A 460 9.16 1.79 -1.68
N ALA A 461 9.02 0.85 -2.62
CA ALA A 461 7.91 -0.10 -2.71
C ALA A 461 8.36 -1.54 -2.35
N ASP A 462 9.67 -1.75 -2.19
CA ASP A 462 10.35 -2.99 -1.82
C ASP A 462 11.60 -2.63 -1.00
N TYR A 463 12.03 -3.50 -0.08
CA TYR A 463 13.23 -3.26 0.71
C TYR A 463 13.86 -4.53 1.32
N VAL A 464 15.19 -4.55 1.30
CA VAL A 464 16.04 -5.52 2.02
C VAL A 464 16.77 -4.84 3.17
N GLY A 465 16.32 -5.09 4.40
CA GLY A 465 16.96 -4.57 5.60
C GLY A 465 16.08 -4.57 6.85
N PRO A 466 16.57 -3.99 7.96
CA PRO A 466 15.85 -3.95 9.23
C PRO A 466 14.68 -2.94 9.23
N PRO A 467 13.68 -3.10 10.12
CA PRO A 467 13.47 -4.24 11.01
C PRO A 467 13.09 -5.56 10.31
N ARG A 468 12.51 -5.51 9.10
CA ARG A 468 12.14 -6.69 8.31
C ARG A 468 12.08 -6.37 6.82
N SER A 469 12.74 -7.17 6.00
CA SER A 469 12.61 -7.07 4.54
C SER A 469 11.17 -7.36 4.12
N TYR A 470 10.67 -6.62 3.15
CA TYR A 470 9.36 -6.86 2.52
C TYR A 470 9.56 -6.89 1.01
N LYS A 471 9.40 -8.08 0.42
CA LYS A 471 9.90 -8.40 -0.92
C LYS A 471 8.90 -9.17 -1.80
N TRP A 472 7.83 -9.67 -1.21
CA TRP A 472 7.02 -10.71 -1.85
C TRP A 472 5.91 -10.16 -2.74
N ILE A 473 5.11 -9.22 -2.22
CA ILE A 473 3.93 -8.68 -2.90
C ILE A 473 3.75 -7.19 -2.59
N ASN A 474 2.81 -6.54 -3.28
CA ASN A 474 2.47 -5.14 -3.01
C ASN A 474 1.97 -4.92 -1.57
N THR A 475 2.65 -4.00 -0.87
CA THR A 475 2.30 -3.50 0.46
C THR A 475 2.19 -1.97 0.52
N VAL A 476 2.21 -1.31 -0.64
CA VAL A 476 2.12 0.14 -0.78
C VAL A 476 0.65 0.55 -0.89
N ASN A 477 0.16 1.21 0.15
CA ASN A 477 -1.14 1.85 0.15
C ASN A 477 -1.08 3.19 -0.59
N LEU A 478 -1.90 3.38 -1.62
CA LEU A 478 -1.81 4.54 -2.50
C LEU A 478 -2.11 5.86 -1.77
N ILE A 479 -2.99 5.87 -0.78
CA ILE A 479 -3.29 7.11 -0.03
C ILE A 479 -2.12 7.49 0.91
N ASN A 480 -1.38 6.50 1.44
CA ASN A 480 -0.15 6.76 2.19
C ASN A 480 0.93 7.33 1.27
N ALA A 481 1.13 6.72 0.10
CA ALA A 481 2.07 7.22 -0.90
C ALA A 481 1.71 8.62 -1.38
N TRP A 482 0.42 8.90 -1.63
CA TRP A 482 -0.05 10.23 -2.01
C TRP A 482 0.31 11.28 -0.96
N GLU A 483 0.04 11.01 0.31
CA GLU A 483 0.30 11.95 1.40
C GLU A 483 1.80 12.28 1.50
N GLN A 484 2.67 11.27 1.44
CA GLN A 484 4.12 11.43 1.52
C GLN A 484 4.72 12.12 0.27
N LEU A 485 4.28 11.74 -0.93
CA LEU A 485 4.74 12.36 -2.18
C LEU A 485 4.22 13.78 -2.33
N ASN A 486 3.02 14.08 -1.84
CA ASN A 486 2.48 15.43 -1.82
C ASN A 486 3.34 16.34 -0.92
N VAL A 487 3.79 15.85 0.24
CA VAL A 487 4.76 16.57 1.08
C VAL A 487 6.06 16.83 0.33
N ALA A 488 6.64 15.81 -0.30
CA ALA A 488 7.92 15.93 -1.00
C ALA A 488 7.87 16.89 -2.19
N PHE A 489 6.91 16.71 -3.11
CA PHE A 489 6.84 17.48 -4.36
C PHE A 489 6.45 18.94 -4.11
N LEU A 490 5.50 19.21 -3.21
CA LEU A 490 5.15 20.60 -2.85
C LEU A 490 6.26 21.32 -2.08
N ASN A 491 7.20 20.58 -1.47
CA ASN A 491 8.40 21.14 -0.83
C ASN A 491 9.65 21.07 -1.73
N GLY A 492 9.49 21.02 -3.05
CA GLY A 492 10.57 21.27 -4.01
C GLY A 492 11.50 20.09 -4.29
N GLN A 493 11.14 18.87 -3.91
CA GLN A 493 11.86 17.65 -4.30
C GLN A 493 11.46 17.19 -5.72
N THR A 494 11.60 18.08 -6.70
CA THR A 494 11.11 17.89 -8.07
C THR A 494 12.22 17.75 -9.11
N HIS A 495 13.48 17.71 -8.70
CA HIS A 495 14.57 17.48 -9.66
C HIS A 495 14.71 15.99 -10.01
N MET A 496 14.49 15.09 -9.06
CA MET A 496 14.56 13.64 -9.27
C MET A 496 13.57 12.87 -8.38
N PHE A 497 12.88 11.88 -8.94
CA PHE A 497 12.10 10.88 -8.22
C PHE A 497 12.55 9.48 -8.66
N MET A 498 12.91 8.65 -7.69
CA MET A 498 13.36 7.29 -7.88
C MET A 498 12.58 6.36 -6.95
N LEU A 499 11.98 5.31 -7.51
CA LEU A 499 11.23 4.31 -6.75
C LEU A 499 11.98 2.97 -6.77
N ASN A 500 12.40 2.44 -5.62
CA ASN A 500 12.77 1.02 -5.51
C ASN A 500 11.51 0.18 -5.70
N VAL A 501 11.51 -0.67 -6.73
CA VAL A 501 10.37 -1.52 -7.12
C VAL A 501 10.65 -3.01 -6.92
N GLY A 502 11.78 -3.35 -6.30
CA GLY A 502 12.21 -4.73 -6.19
C GLY A 502 12.29 -5.41 -7.56
N ASP A 503 11.54 -6.49 -7.69
CA ASP A 503 11.40 -7.31 -8.90
C ASP A 503 10.51 -6.69 -10.00
N LEU A 504 10.05 -5.44 -9.85
CA LEU A 504 9.04 -4.74 -10.68
C LEU A 504 7.61 -5.32 -10.56
N LYS A 505 7.44 -6.64 -10.60
CA LYS A 505 6.17 -7.31 -10.28
C LYS A 505 6.23 -7.86 -8.85
N PRO A 506 5.13 -7.81 -8.06
CA PRO A 506 3.78 -7.39 -8.43
C PRO A 506 3.41 -6.00 -7.85
N VAL A 507 4.22 -4.96 -8.10
CA VAL A 507 3.97 -3.58 -7.63
C VAL A 507 3.59 -2.62 -8.78
N GLU A 508 2.92 -3.14 -9.80
CA GLU A 508 2.55 -2.39 -11.01
C GLU A 508 1.67 -1.16 -10.71
N VAL A 509 0.67 -1.32 -9.83
CA VAL A 509 -0.27 -0.23 -9.49
C VAL A 509 0.45 0.92 -8.77
N PRO A 510 1.26 0.67 -7.71
CA PRO A 510 2.12 1.71 -7.12
C PRO A 510 3.08 2.37 -8.11
N ILE A 511 3.74 1.61 -8.99
CA ILE A 511 4.63 2.16 -10.02
C ILE A 511 3.85 3.15 -10.89
N HIS A 512 2.68 2.74 -11.39
CA HIS A 512 1.86 3.57 -12.24
C HIS A 512 1.42 4.85 -11.50
N PHE A 513 0.88 4.71 -10.29
CA PHE A 513 0.39 5.83 -9.49
C PHE A 513 1.48 6.87 -9.20
N THR A 514 2.63 6.43 -8.69
CA THR A 514 3.70 7.33 -8.26
C THR A 514 4.39 8.01 -9.45
N LEU A 515 4.56 7.32 -10.59
CA LEU A 515 5.08 7.93 -11.81
C LEU A 515 4.07 8.88 -12.46
N SER A 516 2.76 8.59 -12.38
CA SER A 516 1.71 9.56 -12.77
C SER A 516 1.81 10.83 -11.93
N MET A 517 1.94 10.72 -10.61
CA MET A 517 2.15 11.89 -9.73
C MET A 517 3.42 12.68 -10.09
N ALA A 518 4.53 11.98 -10.38
CA ALA A 518 5.79 12.62 -10.74
C ALA A 518 5.74 13.29 -12.14
N TYR A 519 4.85 12.84 -13.02
CA TYR A 519 4.64 13.44 -14.34
C TYR A 519 3.68 14.64 -14.27
N ASP A 520 2.48 14.46 -13.72
CA ASP A 520 1.46 15.51 -13.53
C ASP A 520 0.54 15.15 -12.34
N ASN A 521 0.60 15.93 -11.26
CA ASN A 521 -0.24 15.74 -10.06
C ASN A 521 -1.42 16.72 -9.97
N SER A 522 -1.72 17.49 -11.02
CA SER A 522 -2.76 18.55 -10.99
C SER A 522 -4.17 18.01 -10.68
N HIS A 523 -4.42 16.74 -10.95
CA HIS A 523 -5.69 16.05 -10.66
C HIS A 523 -5.70 15.32 -9.30
N LEU A 524 -4.61 15.39 -8.55
CA LEU A 524 -4.41 14.71 -7.26
C LEU A 524 -4.21 15.74 -6.12
N GLY A 525 -4.96 16.85 -6.18
CA GLY A 525 -4.90 17.92 -5.18
C GLY A 525 -5.54 17.55 -3.84
N HIS A 526 -6.47 16.59 -3.84
CA HIS A 526 -7.17 16.11 -2.64
C HIS A 526 -7.04 14.59 -2.48
N ALA A 527 -7.15 14.13 -1.24
CA ALA A 527 -7.09 12.72 -0.86
C ALA A 527 -8.15 11.88 -1.59
N SER A 528 -9.35 12.44 -1.76
CA SER A 528 -10.45 11.79 -2.48
C SER A 528 -10.11 11.45 -3.94
N ASN A 529 -9.20 12.21 -4.58
CA ASN A 529 -8.81 11.97 -5.97
C ASN A 529 -8.00 10.69 -6.16
N VAL A 530 -7.39 10.13 -5.10
CA VAL A 530 -6.68 8.84 -5.18
C VAL A 530 -7.64 7.72 -5.55
N SER A 531 -8.85 7.72 -4.97
CA SER A 531 -9.89 6.74 -5.32
C SER A 531 -10.36 6.90 -6.77
N THR A 532 -10.53 8.14 -7.23
CA THR A 532 -10.88 8.45 -8.63
C THR A 532 -9.78 8.02 -9.60
N TRP A 533 -8.50 8.18 -9.23
CA TRP A 533 -7.40 7.69 -10.06
C TRP A 533 -7.43 6.17 -10.19
N LEU A 534 -7.66 5.45 -9.08
CA LEU A 534 -7.68 3.98 -9.10
C LEU A 534 -8.88 3.44 -9.89
N ASP A 535 -10.03 4.11 -9.81
CA ASP A 535 -11.20 3.82 -10.63
C ASP A 535 -10.89 3.95 -12.13
N ASN A 536 -10.30 5.08 -12.53
CA ASN A 536 -9.87 5.29 -13.91
C ASN A 536 -8.83 4.27 -14.36
N TRP A 537 -7.85 3.94 -13.50
CA TRP A 537 -6.88 2.88 -13.79
C TRP A 537 -7.57 1.52 -14.05
N ALA A 538 -8.61 1.18 -13.29
CA ALA A 538 -9.38 -0.05 -13.50
C ALA A 538 -10.17 -0.01 -14.82
N ILE A 539 -10.75 1.14 -15.18
CA ILE A 539 -11.41 1.35 -16.49
C ILE A 539 -10.42 1.20 -17.63
N ASP A 540 -9.27 1.87 -17.55
CA ASP A 540 -8.28 1.88 -18.62
C ASP A 540 -7.59 0.51 -18.79
N THR A 541 -7.52 -0.28 -17.71
CA THR A 541 -6.91 -1.62 -17.71
C THR A 541 -7.91 -2.72 -18.11
N PHE A 542 -9.11 -2.72 -17.54
CA PHE A 542 -10.08 -3.81 -17.65
C PHE A 542 -11.40 -3.44 -18.33
N GLY A 543 -11.61 -2.16 -18.62
CA GLY A 543 -12.88 -1.64 -19.11
C GLY A 543 -13.91 -1.52 -17.98
N LYS A 544 -14.99 -0.79 -18.26
CA LYS A 544 -16.07 -0.57 -17.28
C LYS A 544 -16.76 -1.87 -16.83
N GLY A 545 -16.98 -2.77 -17.80
CA GLY A 545 -17.82 -3.96 -17.65
C GLY A 545 -19.32 -3.63 -17.60
N ASP A 546 -20.17 -4.65 -17.75
CA ASP A 546 -21.64 -4.48 -17.84
C ASP A 546 -22.32 -4.30 -16.47
N GLY A 547 -21.61 -4.57 -15.38
CA GLY A 547 -22.08 -4.44 -13.99
C GLY A 547 -21.10 -3.68 -13.12
N ASP A 548 -20.44 -2.69 -13.70
CA ASP A 548 -19.44 -1.84 -13.04
C ASP A 548 -18.27 -2.64 -12.40
N GLN A 549 -17.78 -3.68 -13.08
CA GLN A 549 -16.67 -4.53 -12.61
C GLN A 549 -15.40 -3.72 -12.27
N HIS A 550 -15.14 -2.63 -12.97
CA HIS A 550 -14.05 -1.68 -12.66
C HIS A 550 -14.09 -1.17 -11.22
N LEU A 551 -15.27 -0.86 -10.66
CA LEU A 551 -15.41 -0.42 -9.27
C LEU A 551 -15.07 -1.54 -8.28
N LYS A 552 -15.48 -2.78 -8.58
CA LYS A 552 -15.11 -3.96 -7.77
C LYS A 552 -13.60 -4.21 -7.81
N ILE A 553 -12.97 -4.05 -8.98
CA ILE A 553 -11.51 -4.14 -9.14
C ILE A 553 -10.81 -3.05 -8.32
N ALA A 554 -11.22 -1.79 -8.45
CA ALA A 554 -10.67 -0.68 -7.68
C ALA A 554 -10.84 -0.91 -6.16
N GLN A 555 -12.00 -1.41 -5.74
CA GLN A 555 -12.27 -1.78 -4.36
C GLN A 555 -11.33 -2.90 -3.87
N VAL A 556 -11.12 -3.95 -4.66
CA VAL A 556 -10.19 -5.03 -4.30
C VAL A 556 -8.75 -4.54 -4.24
N VAL A 557 -8.31 -3.75 -5.21
CA VAL A 557 -6.93 -3.22 -5.27
C VAL A 557 -6.63 -2.26 -4.12
N SER A 558 -7.56 -1.36 -3.81
CA SER A 558 -7.47 -0.50 -2.62
C SER A 558 -7.49 -1.31 -1.33
N GLY A 559 -8.29 -2.38 -1.29
CA GLY A 559 -8.47 -3.22 -0.12
C GLY A 559 -7.24 -4.03 0.24
N TYR A 560 -6.69 -4.82 -0.69
CA TYR A 560 -5.52 -5.64 -0.38
C TYR A 560 -4.29 -4.78 -0.12
N SER A 561 -4.13 -3.64 -0.82
CA SER A 561 -2.97 -2.75 -0.61
C SER A 561 -3.02 -2.10 0.76
N TRP A 562 -4.21 -1.67 1.21
CA TRP A 562 -4.41 -1.21 2.58
C TRP A 562 -4.17 -2.31 3.61
N LEU A 563 -4.81 -3.47 3.48
CA LEU A 563 -4.67 -4.56 4.47
C LEU A 563 -3.22 -5.08 4.57
N ASN A 564 -2.49 -5.19 3.46
CA ASN A 564 -1.06 -5.53 3.46
C ASN A 564 -0.17 -4.40 4.02
N SER A 565 -0.62 -3.14 3.95
CA SER A 565 0.13 -2.01 4.53
C SER A 565 0.00 -1.93 6.04
N ARG A 566 -1.08 -2.46 6.63
CA ARG A 566 -1.29 -2.49 8.09
C ARG A 566 -0.10 -3.13 8.80
N ILE A 567 0.23 -4.35 8.39
CA ILE A 567 1.41 -5.11 8.80
C ILE A 567 1.89 -5.82 7.55
N LYS A 568 3.17 -5.60 7.18
CA LYS A 568 3.77 -6.22 6.00
C LYS A 568 3.65 -7.75 6.10
N PRO A 569 3.35 -8.49 5.01
CA PRO A 569 3.18 -9.95 5.05
C PRO A 569 4.28 -10.71 5.79
N GLU A 570 5.54 -10.31 5.59
CA GLU A 570 6.72 -10.92 6.22
C GLU A 570 6.86 -10.62 7.73
N LEU A 571 6.08 -9.67 8.26
CA LEU A 571 5.96 -9.34 9.68
C LEU A 571 4.79 -10.05 10.36
N VAL A 572 3.79 -10.52 9.60
CA VAL A 572 2.62 -11.23 10.16
C VAL A 572 3.09 -12.56 10.78
N ASN A 573 2.60 -12.84 11.98
CA ASN A 573 2.90 -14.05 12.75
C ASN A 573 1.71 -14.47 13.62
N ALA A 574 1.87 -15.55 14.37
CA ALA A 574 0.83 -16.17 15.20
C ALA A 574 0.23 -15.28 16.30
N THR A 575 0.92 -14.21 16.69
CA THR A 575 0.48 -13.26 17.72
C THR A 575 0.18 -11.86 17.16
N THR A 576 0.22 -11.67 15.84
CA THR A 576 -0.07 -10.36 15.24
C THR A 576 -1.52 -9.96 15.48
N TRP A 577 -2.47 -10.88 15.30
CA TRP A 577 -3.89 -10.63 15.54
C TRP A 577 -4.34 -11.38 16.78
N SER A 578 -4.85 -10.65 17.77
CA SER A 578 -5.34 -11.23 19.01
C SER A 578 -6.49 -12.20 18.74
N SER A 579 -6.36 -13.43 19.24
CA SER A 579 -7.42 -14.45 19.18
C SER A 579 -8.35 -14.42 20.39
N VAL A 580 -8.10 -13.54 21.37
CA VAL A 580 -8.86 -13.50 22.63
C VAL A 580 -9.43 -12.12 22.94
N HIS A 581 -8.84 -11.02 22.45
CA HIS A 581 -9.34 -9.67 22.73
C HIS A 581 -10.03 -9.06 21.50
N TYR A 582 -11.17 -8.42 21.77
CA TYR A 582 -11.89 -7.54 20.84
C TYR A 582 -12.39 -8.17 19.52
N GLY A 583 -12.30 -9.49 19.36
CA GLY A 583 -12.56 -10.15 18.08
C GLY A 583 -11.62 -9.67 16.97
N GLU A 584 -10.37 -9.33 17.31
CA GLU A 584 -9.42 -8.71 16.39
C GLU A 584 -9.08 -9.64 15.21
N ALA A 585 -8.75 -10.90 15.48
CA ALA A 585 -8.47 -11.88 14.44
C ALA A 585 -9.67 -12.08 13.50
N GLU A 586 -10.88 -12.22 14.05
CA GLU A 586 -12.11 -12.40 13.28
C GLU A 586 -12.40 -11.18 12.41
N SER A 587 -12.20 -9.97 12.95
CA SER A 587 -12.40 -8.72 12.24
C SER A 587 -11.45 -8.61 11.04
N VAL A 588 -10.16 -8.87 11.23
CA VAL A 588 -9.18 -8.85 10.13
C VAL A 588 -9.47 -9.91 9.07
N LEU A 589 -9.80 -11.14 9.49
CA LEU A 589 -10.16 -12.20 8.55
C LEU A 589 -11.45 -11.88 7.78
N SER A 590 -12.42 -11.21 8.40
CA SER A 590 -13.67 -10.80 7.73
C SER A 590 -13.42 -9.75 6.65
N GLU A 591 -12.47 -8.83 6.84
CA GLU A 591 -12.11 -7.84 5.83
C GLU A 591 -11.42 -8.50 4.63
N TRP A 592 -10.55 -9.49 4.87
CA TRP A 592 -9.99 -10.32 3.81
C TRP A 592 -11.07 -11.14 3.10
N GLU A 593 -11.99 -11.77 3.83
CA GLU A 593 -13.09 -12.57 3.27
C GLU A 593 -13.99 -11.74 2.36
N ARG A 594 -14.25 -10.48 2.73
CA ARG A 594 -15.00 -9.55 1.88
C ARG A 594 -14.30 -9.30 0.52
N LEU A 595 -12.98 -9.24 0.49
CA LEU A 595 -12.24 -9.10 -0.77
C LEU A 595 -12.18 -10.42 -1.54
N VAL A 596 -11.98 -11.52 -0.84
CA VAL A 596 -11.93 -12.87 -1.42
C VAL A 596 -13.25 -13.22 -2.08
N SER A 597 -14.39 -12.96 -1.45
CA SER A 597 -15.73 -13.16 -2.05
C SER A 597 -15.93 -12.31 -3.31
N ILE A 598 -15.56 -11.02 -3.32
CA ILE A 598 -15.60 -10.21 -4.55
C ILE A 598 -14.72 -10.84 -5.66
N VAL A 599 -13.52 -11.32 -5.30
CA VAL A 599 -12.62 -11.95 -6.28
C VAL A 599 -13.20 -13.28 -6.78
N GLN A 600 -13.66 -14.15 -5.89
CA GLN A 600 -14.06 -15.53 -6.20
C GLN A 600 -15.46 -15.64 -6.78
N ASP A 601 -16.41 -14.88 -6.25
CA ASP A 601 -17.83 -14.99 -6.61
C ASP A 601 -18.21 -14.04 -7.75
N ASP A 602 -17.57 -12.87 -7.84
CA ASP A 602 -17.90 -11.87 -8.88
C ASP A 602 -16.88 -11.82 -10.02
N LEU A 603 -15.60 -11.62 -9.70
CA LEU A 603 -14.59 -11.27 -10.70
C LEU A 603 -13.99 -12.48 -11.42
N ILE A 604 -13.74 -13.59 -10.73
CA ILE A 604 -13.26 -14.82 -11.35
C ILE A 604 -14.26 -15.32 -12.41
N PRO A 605 -15.57 -15.45 -12.15
CA PRO A 605 -16.54 -15.87 -13.17
C PRO A 605 -16.60 -14.91 -14.35
N TYR A 606 -16.43 -13.60 -14.12
CA TYR A 606 -16.42 -12.59 -15.16
C TYR A 606 -15.20 -12.70 -16.09
N PHE A 607 -14.00 -12.90 -15.54
CA PHE A 607 -12.77 -12.92 -16.34
C PHE A 607 -12.39 -14.31 -16.87
N ARG A 608 -12.89 -15.39 -16.29
CA ARG A 608 -12.54 -16.76 -16.70
C ARG A 608 -12.85 -16.97 -18.18
N GLY A 609 -11.87 -17.47 -18.94
CA GLY A 609 -12.01 -17.70 -20.38
C GLY A 609 -11.93 -16.44 -21.26
N THR A 610 -11.80 -15.25 -20.66
CA THR A 610 -11.55 -14.02 -21.40
C THR A 610 -10.06 -13.82 -21.69
N ARG A 611 -9.74 -13.00 -22.69
CA ARG A 611 -8.35 -12.61 -23.02
C ARG A 611 -7.62 -11.83 -21.92
N ASN A 612 -8.35 -11.32 -20.92
CA ASN A 612 -7.79 -10.57 -19.79
C ASN A 612 -7.69 -11.42 -18.51
N TRP A 613 -7.91 -12.74 -18.60
CA TRP A 613 -7.75 -13.66 -17.47
C TRP A 613 -6.38 -13.50 -16.78
N ASP A 614 -5.28 -13.56 -17.54
CA ASP A 614 -3.93 -13.49 -16.98
C ASP A 614 -3.67 -12.14 -16.29
N ALA A 615 -4.10 -11.04 -16.91
CA ALA A 615 -3.98 -9.69 -16.38
C ALA A 615 -4.78 -9.52 -15.06
N PHE A 616 -6.03 -9.99 -15.05
CA PHE A 616 -6.86 -9.96 -13.86
C PHE A 616 -6.27 -10.80 -12.73
N TYR A 617 -5.83 -12.02 -13.04
CA TYR A 617 -5.32 -12.92 -12.02
C TYR A 617 -4.07 -12.35 -11.36
N GLN A 618 -3.11 -11.84 -12.14
CA GLN A 618 -1.86 -11.33 -11.59
C GLN A 618 -1.98 -9.96 -10.88
N LEU A 619 -2.87 -9.06 -11.35
CA LEU A 619 -3.02 -7.71 -10.79
C LEU A 619 -4.04 -7.62 -9.64
N VAL A 620 -5.00 -8.54 -9.57
CA VAL A 620 -6.15 -8.44 -8.67
C VAL A 620 -6.34 -9.71 -7.83
N ALA A 621 -6.46 -10.87 -8.48
CA ALA A 621 -6.83 -12.09 -7.77
C ALA A 621 -5.71 -12.62 -6.86
N TYR A 622 -4.51 -12.81 -7.41
CA TYR A 622 -3.39 -13.41 -6.68
C TYR A 622 -2.99 -12.61 -5.43
N PRO A 623 -2.73 -11.28 -5.50
CA PRO A 623 -2.35 -10.52 -4.30
C PRO A 623 -3.41 -10.61 -3.19
N THR A 624 -4.69 -10.68 -3.57
CA THR A 624 -5.81 -10.81 -2.62
C THR A 624 -5.86 -12.20 -1.99
N LEU A 625 -5.83 -13.25 -2.81
CA LEU A 625 -5.96 -14.64 -2.36
C LEU A 625 -4.75 -15.07 -1.52
N ALA A 626 -3.53 -14.70 -1.94
CA ALA A 626 -2.30 -15.08 -1.25
C ALA A 626 -2.17 -14.39 0.12
N SER A 627 -2.44 -13.09 0.21
CA SER A 627 -2.45 -12.37 1.49
C SER A 627 -3.54 -12.84 2.45
N ALA A 628 -4.74 -13.12 1.94
CA ALA A 628 -5.81 -13.67 2.76
C ALA A 628 -5.44 -15.05 3.30
N ASN A 629 -4.83 -15.91 2.46
CA ASN A 629 -4.33 -17.22 2.87
C ASN A 629 -3.27 -17.12 3.97
N LEU A 630 -2.29 -16.21 3.83
CA LEU A 630 -1.25 -15.99 4.84
C LEU A 630 -1.83 -15.58 6.20
N ASN A 631 -2.78 -14.64 6.21
CA ASN A 631 -3.42 -14.20 7.45
C ASN A 631 -4.25 -15.33 8.09
N ARG A 632 -5.03 -16.08 7.29
CA ARG A 632 -5.75 -17.27 7.78
C ARG A 632 -4.78 -18.29 8.38
N MET A 633 -3.65 -18.53 7.74
CA MET A 633 -2.65 -19.49 8.21
C MET A 633 -2.09 -19.07 9.57
N TYR A 634 -1.65 -17.82 9.73
CA TYR A 634 -1.08 -17.38 11.01
C TYR A 634 -2.12 -17.28 12.13
N VAL A 635 -3.38 -16.92 11.84
CA VAL A 635 -4.47 -17.03 12.83
C VAL A 635 -4.69 -18.49 13.23
N ALA A 636 -4.69 -19.44 12.28
CA ALA A 636 -4.78 -20.87 12.59
C ALA A 636 -3.59 -21.36 13.44
N VAL A 637 -2.38 -20.88 13.19
CA VAL A 637 -1.20 -21.16 14.04
C VAL A 637 -1.39 -20.59 15.45
N GLY A 638 -1.83 -19.34 15.58
CA GLY A 638 -2.10 -18.72 16.89
C GLY A 638 -3.17 -19.47 17.69
N ARG A 639 -4.25 -19.87 17.04
CA ARG A 639 -5.31 -20.70 17.63
C ARG A 639 -4.83 -22.10 18.00
N ASN A 640 -4.00 -22.73 17.17
CA ASN A 640 -3.36 -24.01 17.49
C ASN A 640 -2.50 -23.92 18.76
N MET A 641 -1.65 -22.89 18.86
CA MET A 641 -0.79 -22.68 20.03
C MET A 641 -1.64 -22.46 21.28
N LEU A 642 -2.65 -21.58 21.20
CA LEU A 642 -3.57 -21.30 22.32
C LEU A 642 -4.33 -22.57 22.75
N ALA A 643 -4.98 -23.26 21.82
CA ALA A 643 -5.72 -24.50 22.09
C ALA A 643 -4.84 -25.59 22.72
N GLY A 644 -3.57 -25.69 22.30
CA GLY A 644 -2.59 -26.59 22.91
C GLY A 644 -2.34 -26.28 24.39
N THR A 645 -2.17 -25.00 24.74
CA THR A 645 -2.01 -24.60 26.16
C THR A 645 -3.30 -24.81 26.98
N GLN A 646 -4.45 -24.80 26.32
CA GLN A 646 -5.76 -25.03 26.91
C GLN A 646 -6.14 -26.52 27.00
N ALA A 647 -5.25 -27.42 26.57
CA ALA A 647 -5.49 -28.86 26.47
C ALA A 647 -6.80 -29.20 25.73
N LYS A 648 -7.07 -28.47 24.64
CA LYS A 648 -8.19 -28.70 23.74
C LYS A 648 -7.75 -29.58 22.58
N ASN A 649 -8.59 -30.55 22.23
CA ASN A 649 -8.35 -31.37 21.05
C ASN A 649 -8.43 -30.58 19.73
N SER A 650 -9.16 -29.46 19.72
CA SER A 650 -9.20 -28.52 18.59
C SER A 650 -7.81 -28.02 18.17
N ALA A 651 -6.79 -28.10 19.02
CA ALA A 651 -5.40 -27.85 18.65
C ALA A 651 -4.99 -28.65 17.40
N ASN A 652 -5.33 -29.94 17.32
CA ASN A 652 -4.96 -30.80 16.19
C ASN A 652 -5.69 -30.39 14.89
N SER A 653 -6.94 -29.93 15.01
CA SER A 653 -7.70 -29.37 13.88
C SER A 653 -7.07 -28.09 13.33
N TRP A 654 -6.68 -27.19 14.23
CA TRP A 654 -5.96 -25.97 13.88
C TRP A 654 -4.58 -26.27 13.28
N ALA A 655 -3.88 -27.29 13.76
CA ALA A 655 -2.62 -27.76 13.17
C ALA A 655 -2.81 -28.27 11.73
N ARG A 656 -3.84 -29.10 11.48
CA ARG A 656 -4.18 -29.55 10.12
C ARG A 656 -4.52 -28.36 9.21
N THR A 657 -5.34 -27.43 9.70
CA THR A 657 -5.72 -26.21 8.95
C THR A 657 -4.50 -25.37 8.58
N ALA A 658 -3.57 -25.15 9.51
CA ALA A 658 -2.33 -24.43 9.24
C ALA A 658 -1.49 -25.11 8.15
N ARG A 659 -1.38 -26.46 8.19
CA ARG A 659 -0.68 -27.24 7.15
C ARG A 659 -1.37 -27.13 5.79
N GLU A 660 -2.70 -27.20 5.73
CA GLU A 660 -3.48 -27.04 4.50
C GLU A 660 -3.27 -25.66 3.87
N LEU A 661 -3.34 -24.58 4.67
CA LEU A 661 -3.14 -23.21 4.19
C LEU A 661 -1.69 -22.97 3.74
N PHE A 662 -0.71 -23.59 4.42
CA PHE A 662 0.68 -23.58 3.99
C PHE A 662 0.87 -24.27 2.63
N HIS A 663 0.19 -25.40 2.39
CA HIS A 663 0.20 -26.05 1.07
C HIS A 663 -0.54 -25.23 0.00
N HIS A 664 -1.65 -24.59 0.37
CA HIS A 664 -2.41 -23.75 -0.55
C HIS A 664 -1.62 -22.52 -1.04
N ASP A 665 -0.73 -21.97 -0.23
CA ASP A 665 0.19 -20.92 -0.66
C ASP A 665 1.07 -21.38 -1.85
N ALA A 666 1.60 -22.60 -1.79
CA ALA A 666 2.37 -23.18 -2.87
C ALA A 666 1.51 -23.42 -4.13
N GLU A 667 0.24 -23.80 -3.97
CA GLU A 667 -0.72 -23.92 -5.08
C GLU A 667 -0.98 -22.57 -5.76
N LEU A 668 -1.20 -21.50 -4.97
CA LEU A 668 -1.38 -20.14 -5.48
C LEU A 668 -0.14 -19.65 -6.22
N THR A 669 1.05 -19.88 -5.65
CA THR A 669 2.34 -19.55 -6.28
C THR A 669 2.50 -20.27 -7.62
N ALA A 670 2.20 -21.58 -7.67
CA ALA A 670 2.25 -22.36 -8.90
C ALA A 670 1.25 -21.86 -9.96
N ALA A 671 0.04 -21.48 -9.54
CA ALA A 671 -0.96 -20.90 -10.44
C ALA A 671 -0.49 -19.57 -11.05
N TYR A 672 0.18 -18.71 -10.28
CA TYR A 672 0.80 -17.49 -10.82
C TYR A 672 1.91 -17.81 -11.82
N HIS A 673 2.79 -18.76 -11.49
CA HIS A 673 3.90 -19.15 -12.38
C HIS A 673 3.42 -19.76 -13.70
N ALA A 674 2.21 -20.34 -13.74
CA ALA A 674 1.64 -20.95 -14.94
C ALA A 674 0.95 -19.95 -15.90
N LEU A 675 0.70 -18.72 -15.47
CA LEU A 675 0.01 -17.70 -16.29
C LEU A 675 0.73 -17.46 -17.62
N ALA A 676 -0.06 -17.20 -18.67
CA ALA A 676 0.41 -16.93 -20.02
C ALA A 676 1.48 -17.94 -20.50
N ASP A 677 1.17 -19.23 -20.37
CA ASP A 677 2.05 -20.36 -20.75
C ASP A 677 3.43 -20.31 -20.07
N GLY A 678 3.43 -19.97 -18.77
CA GLY A 678 4.66 -19.93 -17.98
C GLY A 678 5.45 -18.63 -18.13
N LYS A 679 4.91 -17.59 -18.76
CA LYS A 679 5.59 -16.30 -18.94
C LYS A 679 6.10 -15.70 -17.65
N TRP A 680 5.45 -15.94 -16.52
CA TRP A 680 5.79 -15.36 -15.20
C TRP A 680 6.39 -16.37 -14.22
N GLN A 681 6.91 -17.48 -14.72
CA GLN A 681 7.60 -18.46 -13.90
C GLN A 681 8.72 -17.79 -13.08
N HIS A 682 8.79 -18.09 -11.78
CA HIS A 682 9.71 -17.52 -10.77
C HIS A 682 9.33 -16.18 -10.14
N MET A 683 8.42 -15.36 -10.70
CA MET A 683 8.16 -14.02 -10.15
C MET A 683 7.61 -14.05 -8.71
N MET A 684 6.92 -15.13 -8.31
CA MET A 684 6.45 -15.35 -6.93
C MET A 684 7.35 -16.32 -6.12
N ALA A 685 8.63 -16.43 -6.45
CA ALA A 685 9.55 -17.39 -5.79
C ALA A 685 10.18 -16.89 -4.47
N GLN A 686 9.86 -15.66 -4.05
CA GLN A 686 10.38 -15.05 -2.83
C GLN A 686 9.86 -15.78 -1.57
N PRO A 687 10.74 -16.30 -0.70
CA PRO A 687 10.32 -16.80 0.61
C PRO A 687 9.78 -15.67 1.49
N HIS A 688 8.65 -15.93 2.14
CA HIS A 688 7.87 -14.93 2.88
C HIS A 688 7.24 -15.49 4.18
N MET A 689 7.54 -16.74 4.56
CA MET A 689 7.06 -17.35 5.81
C MET A 689 8.21 -17.91 6.64
N GLY A 690 8.25 -17.59 7.94
CA GLY A 690 9.22 -18.16 8.90
C GLY A 690 10.48 -17.32 9.16
N SER A 691 10.46 -16.03 8.80
CA SER A 691 11.57 -15.10 9.00
C SER A 691 11.98 -14.97 10.48
N GLN A 692 13.23 -15.29 10.83
CA GLN A 692 13.75 -15.26 12.21
C GLN A 692 14.40 -13.93 12.63
N TYR A 693 14.85 -13.14 11.65
CA TYR A 693 15.48 -11.83 11.83
C TYR A 693 15.15 -10.95 10.63
N TRP A 694 15.80 -9.79 10.44
CA TRP A 694 15.42 -8.85 9.39
C TRP A 694 15.39 -9.42 7.96
N GLN A 695 16.14 -10.50 7.65
CA GLN A 695 16.18 -11.09 6.31
C GLN A 695 15.14 -12.21 6.10
N GLN A 696 14.84 -12.51 4.83
CA GLN A 696 14.03 -13.67 4.46
C GLN A 696 14.67 -15.00 4.91
N PRO A 697 13.84 -16.04 5.17
CA PRO A 697 14.33 -17.39 5.33
C PRO A 697 14.76 -17.96 3.96
N MET A 698 15.55 -19.04 3.98
CA MET A 698 16.01 -19.68 2.74
C MET A 698 14.90 -20.46 2.02
N ARG A 699 13.83 -20.81 2.74
CA ARG A 699 12.60 -21.47 2.25
C ARG A 699 11.44 -21.09 3.17
N ASN A 700 10.21 -21.13 2.65
CA ASN A 700 9.01 -20.99 3.48
C ASN A 700 8.94 -22.12 4.52
N THR A 701 8.64 -21.75 5.76
CA THR A 701 8.42 -22.70 6.86
C THR A 701 7.21 -22.29 7.68
N VAL A 702 6.31 -23.24 7.95
CA VAL A 702 5.27 -23.06 8.97
C VAL A 702 5.91 -23.04 10.37
N PRO A 703 5.46 -22.19 11.31
CA PRO A 703 5.92 -22.23 12.69
C PRO A 703 5.65 -23.59 13.37
N PRO A 704 6.32 -23.91 14.50
CA PRO A 704 6.01 -25.09 15.28
C PRO A 704 4.52 -25.15 15.65
N LEU A 705 3.91 -26.31 15.44
CA LEU A 705 2.50 -26.57 15.75
C LEU A 705 2.41 -27.47 16.97
N SER A 706 1.49 -27.16 17.87
CA SER A 706 1.10 -28.02 18.98
C SER A 706 0.30 -29.21 18.47
N GLU A 707 0.56 -30.40 19.00
CA GLU A 707 -0.25 -31.60 18.79
C GLU A 707 -0.61 -32.14 20.17
N VAL A 708 -1.91 -32.28 20.45
CA VAL A 708 -2.44 -32.75 21.73
C VAL A 708 -2.78 -34.23 21.62
N GLN A 709 -2.39 -35.01 22.64
CA GLN A 709 -2.67 -36.43 22.69
C GLN A 709 -4.15 -36.69 22.98
N VAL A 710 -4.77 -37.51 22.12
CA VAL A 710 -6.21 -37.75 22.05
C VAL A 710 -6.63 -39.01 22.78
N ALA A 711 -5.87 -40.09 22.55
CA ALA A 711 -6.14 -41.42 23.05
C ALA A 711 -4.83 -42.04 23.53
N HIS A 712 -4.86 -42.67 24.71
CA HIS A 712 -3.87 -43.66 25.09
C HIS A 712 -4.59 -44.84 25.73
N SER A 713 -4.46 -46.04 25.15
CA SER A 713 -5.07 -47.26 25.68
C SER A 713 -4.51 -47.65 27.05
N ASP A 714 -3.29 -47.22 27.37
CA ASP A 714 -2.58 -47.65 28.58
C ASP A 714 -2.56 -46.56 29.67
N TRP A 715 -3.07 -45.36 29.37
CA TRP A 715 -3.19 -44.22 30.28
C TRP A 715 -4.47 -43.47 29.91
N PRO A 716 -5.60 -43.64 30.60
CA PRO A 716 -6.83 -42.91 30.29
C PRO A 716 -6.76 -41.41 30.70
N ASP A 717 -5.55 -40.83 30.68
CA ASP A 717 -5.16 -39.50 31.14
C ASP A 717 -5.43 -38.45 30.06
N THR A 718 -6.65 -37.95 30.06
CA THR A 718 -7.04 -36.75 29.34
C THR A 718 -7.67 -35.80 30.34
N ALA A 719 -6.98 -34.69 30.62
CA ALA A 719 -7.50 -33.51 31.30
C ALA A 719 -8.22 -33.74 32.66
N MET A 720 -7.49 -34.14 33.72
CA MET A 720 -7.92 -34.04 35.13
C MET A 720 -9.44 -34.21 35.38
N GLY A 721 -10.05 -35.31 34.89
CA GLY A 721 -11.44 -35.68 35.22
C GLY A 721 -12.58 -35.00 34.44
N SER A 722 -12.32 -34.25 33.36
CA SER A 722 -13.37 -33.68 32.50
C SER A 722 -13.13 -33.97 31.01
N ASN A 723 -14.19 -34.35 30.29
CA ASN A 723 -14.16 -34.55 28.84
C ASN A 723 -14.42 -33.27 28.02
N ILE A 724 -14.67 -32.15 28.70
CA ILE A 724 -14.95 -30.82 28.12
C ILE A 724 -13.89 -29.80 28.57
N ARG A 725 -13.55 -28.88 27.66
CA ARG A 725 -12.84 -27.62 27.91
C ARG A 725 -13.70 -26.44 27.47
N VAL A 726 -13.80 -25.43 28.33
CA VAL A 726 -14.51 -24.17 28.12
C VAL A 726 -13.52 -23.02 28.24
N SER A 727 -13.46 -22.13 27.25
CA SER A 727 -12.74 -20.85 27.36
C SER A 727 -13.70 -19.70 27.08
N VAL A 728 -13.33 -18.49 27.47
CA VAL A 728 -14.18 -17.29 27.37
C VAL A 728 -13.41 -16.14 26.74
N ASP A 729 -14.12 -15.24 26.06
CA ASP A 729 -13.52 -14.01 25.51
C ASP A 729 -12.65 -13.29 26.54
N ALA A 730 -11.59 -12.65 26.05
CA ALA A 730 -10.57 -11.93 26.81
C ALA A 730 -9.75 -12.76 27.80
N SER A 731 -9.84 -14.09 27.75
CA SER A 731 -9.01 -14.99 28.55
C SER A 731 -8.23 -15.98 27.69
N MET A 732 -6.97 -16.24 28.08
CA MET A 732 -6.18 -17.35 27.54
C MET A 732 -6.43 -18.66 28.31
N GLY A 733 -7.17 -18.63 29.43
CA GLY A 733 -7.46 -19.78 30.27
C GLY A 733 -8.49 -20.75 29.67
N ALA A 734 -8.57 -21.96 30.25
CA ALA A 734 -9.60 -22.94 29.94
C ALA A 734 -10.02 -23.74 31.18
N TRP A 735 -11.32 -23.99 31.31
CA TRP A 735 -11.97 -24.63 32.45
C TRP A 735 -12.66 -25.94 32.04
N PRO A 736 -12.82 -26.91 32.96
CA PRO A 736 -12.23 -26.97 34.30
C PRO A 736 -10.73 -27.20 34.24
N GLY A 737 -9.95 -26.50 35.05
CA GLY A 737 -8.49 -26.58 35.06
C GLY A 737 -7.89 -25.31 35.63
N ASP A 738 -6.65 -25.43 36.11
CA ASP A 738 -5.93 -24.31 36.69
C ASP A 738 -4.60 -24.11 35.96
N ASN A 739 -4.37 -22.88 35.51
CA ASN A 739 -3.07 -22.40 35.07
C ASN A 739 -2.98 -20.88 35.28
N GLN A 740 -1.82 -20.30 35.00
CA GLN A 740 -1.54 -18.87 35.14
C GLN A 740 -2.48 -17.93 34.35
N TYR A 741 -3.25 -18.45 33.39
CA TYR A 741 -4.23 -17.72 32.60
C TYR A 741 -5.67 -17.88 33.10
N ASN A 742 -5.94 -18.85 33.97
CA ASN A 742 -7.24 -19.00 34.64
C ASN A 742 -7.38 -18.01 35.80
N CYS A 743 -6.31 -17.82 36.60
CA CYS A 743 -6.26 -16.88 37.71
C CYS A 743 -4.81 -16.57 38.12
N ALA A 744 -4.60 -15.51 38.91
CA ALA A 744 -3.26 -15.03 39.31
C ALA A 744 -2.46 -16.07 40.11
N ASP A 745 -3.12 -16.87 40.94
CA ASP A 745 -2.46 -17.90 41.75
C ASP A 745 -2.12 -19.16 40.93
N GLY A 746 -2.81 -19.39 39.82
CA GLY A 746 -2.59 -20.53 38.92
C GLY A 746 -3.07 -21.89 39.45
N TYR A 747 -3.76 -21.94 40.59
CA TYR A 747 -4.39 -23.12 41.20
C TYR A 747 -5.64 -22.72 42.00
N ASN A 748 -6.59 -23.64 42.18
CA ASN A 748 -7.91 -23.38 42.78
C ASN A 748 -8.64 -22.20 42.13
N CYS A 749 -8.56 -22.08 40.80
CA CYS A 749 -9.11 -20.93 40.11
C CYS A 749 -10.65 -20.96 40.15
N PRO A 750 -11.30 -19.79 40.29
CA PRO A 750 -12.74 -19.71 40.24
C PRO A 750 -13.27 -20.00 38.83
N ASP A 751 -14.58 -20.19 38.74
CA ASP A 751 -15.32 -20.21 37.48
C ASP A 751 -15.05 -18.92 36.66
N PRO A 752 -15.03 -19.02 35.33
CA PRO A 752 -14.67 -17.90 34.47
C PRO A 752 -15.72 -16.78 34.47
N SER A 753 -15.24 -15.55 34.26
CA SER A 753 -16.07 -14.38 33.96
C SER A 753 -15.71 -13.79 32.61
N LEU A 754 -16.71 -13.49 31.79
CA LEU A 754 -16.55 -12.65 30.60
C LEU A 754 -16.25 -11.21 31.02
N GLU A 755 -15.50 -10.47 30.18
CA GLU A 755 -15.38 -9.02 30.33
C GLU A 755 -16.78 -8.38 30.39
N ALA A 756 -16.96 -7.49 31.37
CA ALA A 756 -18.21 -6.77 31.52
C ALA A 756 -18.59 -6.07 30.21
N LEU A 757 -19.89 -5.95 29.96
CA LEU A 757 -20.41 -5.41 28.70
C LEU A 757 -21.34 -4.23 28.98
N ALA A 758 -20.99 -3.06 28.45
CA ALA A 758 -21.89 -1.90 28.44
C ALA A 758 -22.61 -1.77 27.09
N ARG A 759 -23.79 -1.13 27.12
CA ARG A 759 -24.57 -0.81 25.90
C ARG A 759 -23.75 -0.08 24.83
N TYR A 760 -22.77 0.71 25.24
CA TYR A 760 -21.95 1.53 24.35
C TYR A 760 -20.57 0.95 24.06
N ASP A 761 -20.27 -0.30 24.46
CA ASP A 761 -19.00 -0.92 24.06
C ASP A 761 -18.93 -1.11 22.54
N GLY A 762 -17.75 -0.82 21.97
CA GLY A 762 -17.53 -0.97 20.53
C GLY A 762 -17.68 -2.41 20.03
N ASN A 763 -17.42 -3.40 20.89
CA ASN A 763 -17.69 -4.81 20.64
C ASN A 763 -18.81 -5.31 21.57
N GLN A 764 -20.00 -5.50 21.00
CA GLN A 764 -21.18 -6.02 21.69
C GLN A 764 -21.22 -7.55 21.81
N LYS A 765 -20.29 -8.27 21.16
CA LYS A 765 -20.27 -9.73 21.17
C LYS A 765 -19.48 -10.25 22.35
N ARG A 766 -19.95 -11.36 22.91
CA ARG A 766 -19.21 -12.20 23.86
C ARG A 766 -19.30 -13.65 23.41
N SER A 767 -18.19 -14.35 23.42
CA SER A 767 -18.11 -15.75 23.00
C SER A 767 -17.58 -16.64 24.13
N ILE A 768 -18.14 -17.84 24.20
CA ILE A 768 -17.66 -18.96 25.02
C ILE A 768 -17.31 -20.08 24.05
N TRP A 769 -16.10 -20.63 24.13
CA TRP A 769 -15.68 -21.73 23.26
C TRP A 769 -15.64 -23.05 24.01
N VAL A 770 -16.26 -24.05 23.43
CA VAL A 770 -16.46 -25.37 24.01
C VAL A 770 -15.81 -26.42 23.11
N SER A 771 -14.86 -27.17 23.64
CA SER A 771 -14.10 -28.20 22.94
C SER A 771 -14.02 -29.47 23.78
N THR A 772 -13.74 -30.62 23.15
CA THR A 772 -13.40 -31.85 23.87
C THR A 772 -12.01 -31.77 24.47
N ALA A 773 -11.79 -32.60 25.49
CA ALA A 773 -10.50 -32.79 26.14
C ALA A 773 -9.97 -34.24 26.05
N ASP A 774 -10.80 -35.19 25.58
CA ASP A 774 -10.49 -36.61 25.49
C ASP A 774 -10.98 -37.23 24.17
N SER A 775 -10.78 -38.54 23.98
CA SER A 775 -11.22 -39.28 22.78
C SER A 775 -12.71 -39.69 22.78
N ASN A 776 -13.48 -39.30 23.80
CA ASN A 776 -14.88 -39.70 23.91
C ASN A 776 -15.79 -38.72 23.16
N ALA A 777 -16.93 -39.23 22.69
CA ALA A 777 -17.98 -38.35 22.21
C ALA A 777 -18.45 -37.46 23.37
N PHE A 778 -18.54 -36.16 23.12
CA PHE A 778 -19.03 -35.19 24.08
C PHE A 778 -20.30 -34.53 23.57
N SER A 779 -21.15 -34.17 24.52
CA SER A 779 -22.34 -33.39 24.27
C SER A 779 -22.50 -32.43 25.43
N PHE A 780 -22.96 -31.21 25.13
CA PHE A 780 -23.16 -30.19 26.14
C PHE A 780 -24.48 -29.44 25.90
N SER A 781 -24.99 -28.82 26.96
CA SER A 781 -26.06 -27.82 26.87
C SER A 781 -25.53 -26.48 27.36
N ALA A 782 -25.81 -25.41 26.63
CA ALA A 782 -25.63 -24.04 27.09
C ALA A 782 -26.98 -23.47 27.54
N THR A 783 -27.09 -23.02 28.77
CA THR A 783 -28.33 -22.42 29.33
C THR A 783 -28.01 -21.18 30.14
N THR A 784 -29.00 -20.33 30.38
CA THR A 784 -28.84 -19.10 31.18
C THR A 784 -29.93 -19.00 32.26
N ASN A 785 -29.63 -18.38 33.41
CA ASN A 785 -30.61 -18.12 34.47
C ASN A 785 -31.44 -16.84 34.25
N VAL A 786 -31.10 -16.04 33.24
CA VAL A 786 -31.72 -14.73 32.99
C VAL A 786 -32.39 -14.68 31.62
N SER A 787 -33.48 -13.93 31.52
CA SER A 787 -34.27 -13.81 30.28
C SER A 787 -33.68 -12.84 29.25
N TRP A 788 -32.75 -11.98 29.66
CA TRP A 788 -32.13 -10.96 28.81
C TRP A 788 -30.86 -11.45 28.08
N LEU A 789 -30.45 -12.70 28.30
CA LEU A 789 -29.38 -13.34 27.53
C LEU A 789 -29.94 -14.29 26.48
N HIS A 790 -29.51 -14.13 25.25
CA HIS A 790 -29.76 -15.06 24.15
C HIS A 790 -28.47 -15.82 23.83
N LEU A 791 -28.58 -17.15 23.71
CA LEU A 791 -27.45 -18.04 23.43
C LEU A 791 -27.67 -18.72 22.07
N ASP A 792 -26.69 -18.59 21.18
CA ASP A 792 -26.62 -19.30 19.90
C ASP A 792 -25.31 -20.09 19.84
N ALA A 793 -25.32 -21.26 19.24
CA ALA A 793 -24.13 -22.09 19.11
C ALA A 793 -23.82 -22.35 17.64
N ARG A 794 -22.53 -22.37 17.27
CA ARG A 794 -22.07 -22.72 15.92
C ARG A 794 -20.69 -23.38 15.98
N LEU A 795 -20.33 -24.14 14.95
CA LEU A 795 -18.95 -24.61 14.80
C LEU A 795 -18.03 -23.41 14.57
N ALA A 796 -16.96 -23.30 15.36
CA ALA A 796 -16.04 -22.17 15.31
C ALA A 796 -15.28 -22.06 13.99
N TRP A 797 -15.16 -23.16 13.24
CA TRP A 797 -14.59 -23.19 11.89
C TRP A 797 -15.07 -24.40 11.08
N SER A 798 -15.39 -24.19 9.80
CA SER A 798 -15.59 -25.25 8.81
C SER A 798 -14.49 -25.16 7.75
N SER A 799 -13.81 -26.27 7.45
CA SER A 799 -12.73 -26.30 6.44
C SER A 799 -13.21 -25.72 5.10
N PRO A 800 -12.42 -24.85 4.44
CA PRO A 800 -12.76 -24.26 3.14
C PRO A 800 -12.98 -25.30 2.03
N ARG A 801 -12.38 -26.50 2.10
CA ARG A 801 -12.53 -27.53 1.05
C ARG A 801 -13.89 -28.24 1.05
N ALA A 802 -14.69 -28.11 2.11
CA ALA A 802 -16.07 -28.60 2.12
C ALA A 802 -17.04 -27.72 1.30
N ALA A 803 -16.61 -26.52 0.89
CA ALA A 803 -17.46 -25.50 0.26
C ALA A 803 -17.61 -25.60 -1.27
N THR A 804 -17.07 -26.64 -1.92
CA THR A 804 -17.16 -26.77 -3.40
C THR A 804 -18.43 -27.48 -3.90
N GLY A 805 -19.38 -27.82 -3.02
CA GLY A 805 -20.59 -28.59 -3.40
C GLY A 805 -21.92 -28.22 -2.73
N SER A 806 -21.98 -27.30 -1.76
CA SER A 806 -23.26 -26.90 -1.16
C SER A 806 -23.28 -25.43 -0.78
N THR A 807 -24.37 -24.75 -1.14
CA THR A 807 -24.73 -23.38 -0.75
C THR A 807 -24.23 -22.99 0.64
N ASN A 808 -23.55 -21.84 0.75
CA ASN A 808 -23.18 -21.14 1.99
C ASN A 808 -24.29 -21.21 3.05
N ARG A 809 -24.23 -22.19 3.94
CA ARG A 809 -24.96 -22.19 5.21
C ARG A 809 -23.95 -22.31 6.32
N THR A 810 -23.53 -21.16 6.85
CA THR A 810 -23.26 -21.03 8.28
C THR A 810 -24.48 -21.60 9.00
N GLN A 811 -24.37 -22.79 9.57
CA GLN A 811 -25.44 -23.38 10.35
C GLN A 811 -25.38 -22.80 11.76
N THR A 812 -26.23 -21.81 12.01
CA THR A 812 -26.52 -21.23 13.33
C THR A 812 -27.65 -22.03 14.00
N TRP A 813 -27.57 -22.23 15.32
CA TRP A 813 -28.47 -23.11 16.07
C TRP A 813 -28.97 -22.42 17.35
N THR A 814 -30.22 -21.97 17.35
CA THR A 814 -30.85 -21.30 18.50
C THR A 814 -31.08 -22.28 19.67
N VAL A 815 -30.62 -21.94 20.89
CA VAL A 815 -30.73 -22.83 22.07
C VAL A 815 -31.93 -22.44 22.96
N SER A 816 -32.80 -23.39 23.31
CA SER A 816 -34.00 -23.21 24.16
C SER A 816 -33.90 -24.01 25.47
N PRO A 817 -34.40 -23.48 26.62
CA PRO A 817 -34.07 -23.96 27.97
C PRO A 817 -34.65 -25.32 28.44
N ALA A 818 -35.26 -26.16 27.59
CA ALA A 818 -36.17 -27.21 28.09
C ALA A 818 -35.89 -28.71 27.76
N THR A 819 -34.86 -29.15 27.02
CA THR A 819 -34.65 -30.63 26.80
C THR A 819 -33.20 -31.05 26.51
N ASN A 820 -32.77 -32.19 27.09
CA ASN A 820 -31.48 -32.87 26.86
C ASN A 820 -31.41 -33.51 25.44
N LYS A 821 -30.31 -33.37 24.69
CA LYS A 821 -30.14 -33.88 23.28
C LYS A 821 -28.69 -34.38 22.99
N TRP A 822 -28.50 -35.23 21.97
CA TRP A 822 -27.30 -36.07 21.69
C TRP A 822 -26.76 -35.96 20.23
N PHE A 823 -25.44 -36.20 20.01
CA PHE A 823 -24.75 -36.29 18.69
C PHE A 823 -24.09 -37.65 18.48
N GLU A 824 -24.10 -38.20 17.26
CA GLU A 824 -23.39 -39.43 16.89
C GLU A 824 -22.12 -39.18 16.06
N LYS A 825 -21.19 -40.14 16.15
CA LYS A 825 -19.84 -40.17 15.55
C LYS A 825 -19.87 -40.20 14.02
N ARG A 826 -18.97 -39.46 13.34
CA ARG A 826 -18.70 -39.64 11.89
C ARG A 826 -18.20 -41.06 11.61
N GLN A 827 -18.91 -41.82 10.77
CA GLN A 827 -18.34 -42.99 10.08
C GLN A 827 -18.00 -42.58 8.63
N ASN A 828 -16.71 -42.67 8.28
CA ASN A 828 -16.16 -42.63 6.92
C ASN A 828 -16.54 -41.42 6.04
N ASP A 829 -15.88 -40.26 6.24
CA ASP A 829 -15.62 -39.16 5.27
C ASP A 829 -16.67 -38.81 4.20
N THR A 830 -17.94 -39.16 4.42
CA THR A 830 -19.07 -38.84 3.57
C THR A 830 -20.04 -38.03 4.41
N ILE A 831 -20.28 -36.79 3.99
CA ILE A 831 -21.33 -35.93 4.54
C ILE A 831 -22.65 -36.55 4.10
N LEU A 832 -23.23 -37.42 4.93
CA LEU A 832 -24.58 -37.92 4.73
C LEU A 832 -25.56 -37.04 5.51
N GLY A 833 -26.35 -36.27 4.75
CA GLY A 833 -27.73 -35.86 5.06
C GLY A 833 -28.02 -35.30 6.45
N ILE A 834 -28.25 -34.00 6.52
CA ILE A 834 -28.87 -33.35 7.68
C ILE A 834 -30.38 -33.43 7.48
N ASP A 835 -31.07 -34.23 8.28
CA ASP A 835 -32.53 -34.30 8.28
C ASP A 835 -33.10 -33.44 9.43
N PHE A 836 -33.91 -32.43 9.07
CA PHE A 836 -34.29 -31.30 9.92
C PHE A 836 -35.76 -31.32 10.36
N ASP A 837 -36.43 -32.47 10.36
CA ASP A 837 -37.82 -32.56 10.82
C ASP A 837 -37.93 -33.32 12.15
N GLY A 838 -37.62 -32.63 13.25
CA GLY A 838 -37.96 -33.08 14.61
C GLY A 838 -36.91 -32.84 15.70
N GLY A 839 -36.75 -31.58 16.15
CA GLY A 839 -36.24 -31.26 17.49
C GLY A 839 -34.74 -31.44 17.76
N GLY A 840 -33.85 -30.73 17.06
CA GLY A 840 -32.37 -30.82 17.21
C GLY A 840 -31.68 -29.86 18.22
N GLY A 841 -30.39 -30.10 18.49
CA GLY A 841 -29.38 -29.24 19.17
C GLY A 841 -28.04 -29.35 18.40
N GLY A 842 -26.91 -28.75 18.86
CA GLY A 842 -25.60 -28.76 18.15
C GLY A 842 -24.41 -29.48 18.84
N GLY A 843 -23.57 -30.17 18.06
CA GLY A 843 -22.36 -30.88 18.50
C GLY A 843 -21.44 -31.23 17.33
N GLY A 844 -20.17 -31.49 17.64
CA GLY A 844 -19.09 -31.69 16.66
C GLY A 844 -18.29 -32.98 16.89
N ASN A 845 -17.40 -33.30 15.95
CA ASN A 845 -16.41 -34.37 16.07
C ASN A 845 -15.47 -34.12 17.26
N PHE A 846 -14.69 -35.13 17.63
CA PHE A 846 -13.66 -35.07 18.68
C PHE A 846 -12.72 -33.84 18.54
N ASP A 847 -12.39 -33.42 17.32
CA ASP A 847 -11.48 -32.30 17.03
C ASP A 847 -12.17 -30.94 16.87
N ASP A 848 -13.50 -30.88 17.01
CA ASP A 848 -14.27 -29.67 16.73
C ASP A 848 -14.35 -28.76 17.96
N GLU A 849 -14.35 -27.46 17.69
CA GLU A 849 -14.58 -26.41 18.68
C GLU A 849 -15.91 -25.71 18.35
N VAL A 850 -16.78 -25.58 19.35
CA VAL A 850 -18.09 -24.95 19.23
C VAL A 850 -18.01 -23.58 19.89
N GLU A 851 -18.36 -22.54 19.16
CA GLU A 851 -18.56 -21.20 19.69
C GLU A 851 -20.01 -21.05 20.15
N VAL A 852 -20.19 -20.69 21.41
CA VAL A 852 -21.46 -20.24 21.99
C VAL A 852 -21.41 -18.72 22.04
N LEU A 853 -22.16 -18.08 21.15
CA LEU A 853 -22.38 -16.64 21.11
C LEU A 853 -23.34 -16.25 22.23
N VAL A 854 -22.95 -15.24 23.01
CA VAL A 854 -23.72 -14.66 24.11
C VAL A 854 -24.16 -13.27 23.69
N ASP A 855 -25.43 -13.14 23.33
CA ASP A 855 -26.05 -11.87 22.93
C ASP A 855 -26.89 -11.31 24.07
N VAL A 856 -26.74 -10.00 24.34
CA VAL A 856 -27.54 -9.29 25.34
C VAL A 856 -28.73 -8.63 24.65
N ASP A 857 -29.94 -9.00 25.06
CA ASP A 857 -31.15 -8.28 24.68
C ASP A 857 -31.34 -7.06 25.59
N TRP A 858 -30.85 -5.94 25.09
CA TRP A 858 -30.91 -4.66 25.79
C TRP A 858 -32.33 -4.11 26.00
N SER A 859 -33.37 -4.69 25.40
CA SER A 859 -34.77 -4.27 25.54
C SER A 859 -35.42 -4.71 26.85
N HIS A 860 -34.81 -5.69 27.53
CA HIS A 860 -35.28 -6.22 28.82
C HIS A 860 -34.90 -5.34 30.02
N PHE A 861 -34.08 -4.31 29.81
CA PHE A 861 -33.64 -3.41 30.88
C PHE A 861 -34.41 -2.09 30.83
N ASP A 862 -34.81 -1.61 32.01
CA ASP A 862 -35.36 -0.27 32.15
C ASP A 862 -34.34 0.79 31.69
N LEU A 863 -34.84 1.95 31.28
CA LEU A 863 -34.01 3.11 30.95
C LEU A 863 -33.39 3.69 32.23
N ILE A 864 -32.28 3.09 32.67
CA ILE A 864 -31.49 3.56 33.80
C ILE A 864 -30.53 4.64 33.30
N SER A 865 -30.50 5.79 33.97
CA SER A 865 -29.59 6.89 33.63
C SER A 865 -28.15 6.54 33.97
N CYS A 866 -27.22 6.75 33.03
CA CYS A 866 -25.79 6.67 33.35
C CYS A 866 -25.36 7.80 34.33
N ILE A 867 -26.08 8.93 34.34
CA ILE A 867 -25.78 10.10 35.18
C ILE A 867 -26.33 9.89 36.60
N GLY A 868 -25.50 10.09 37.62
CA GLY A 868 -25.91 10.18 39.02
C GLY A 868 -26.25 8.86 39.71
N THR A 869 -26.13 7.73 39.02
CA THR A 869 -26.25 6.37 39.60
C THR A 869 -24.88 5.73 39.56
N SER A 870 -24.42 5.05 40.62
CA SER A 870 -23.12 4.38 40.59
C SER A 870 -23.17 3.12 39.73
N SER A 871 -22.06 2.75 39.06
CA SER A 871 -21.99 1.52 38.26
C SER A 871 -22.38 0.30 39.09
N ALA A 872 -21.88 0.19 40.33
CA ALA A 872 -22.23 -0.89 41.24
C ALA A 872 -23.73 -1.02 41.52
N ALA A 873 -24.48 0.08 41.53
CA ALA A 873 -25.92 0.06 41.81
C ALA A 873 -26.79 -0.37 40.62
N ARG A 874 -26.26 -0.31 39.39
CA ARG A 874 -27.02 -0.59 38.16
C ARG A 874 -26.55 -1.83 37.40
N MET A 875 -25.35 -2.33 37.67
CA MET A 875 -24.81 -3.54 37.07
C MET A 875 -25.76 -4.72 37.31
N GLN A 876 -26.05 -5.45 36.24
CA GLN A 876 -26.82 -6.69 36.27
C GLN A 876 -25.89 -7.85 35.92
N SER A 877 -26.07 -9.02 36.53
CA SER A 877 -25.25 -10.20 36.24
C SER A 877 -26.10 -11.39 35.87
N GLY A 878 -25.69 -12.10 34.83
CA GLY A 878 -26.28 -13.35 34.37
C GLY A 878 -25.25 -14.47 34.43
N LEU A 879 -25.73 -15.69 34.60
CA LEU A 879 -24.93 -16.90 34.59
C LEU A 879 -25.27 -17.71 33.35
N VAL A 880 -24.24 -18.10 32.60
CA VAL A 880 -24.32 -19.07 31.50
C VAL A 880 -23.75 -20.39 32.01
N TYR A 881 -24.57 -21.44 32.01
CA TYR A 881 -24.17 -22.79 32.41
C TYR A 881 -23.82 -23.61 31.17
N ILE A 882 -22.59 -24.09 31.11
CA ILE A 882 -22.13 -25.08 30.13
C ILE A 882 -22.07 -26.43 30.85
N ASN A 883 -23.07 -27.27 30.62
CA ASN A 883 -23.20 -28.57 31.29
C ASN A 883 -22.92 -29.71 30.32
N THR A 884 -22.04 -30.65 30.68
CA THR A 884 -21.88 -31.88 29.91
C THR A 884 -23.10 -32.78 30.08
N THR A 885 -23.58 -33.38 29.00
CA THR A 885 -24.71 -34.33 29.00
C THR A 885 -24.28 -35.78 28.77
N SER A 886 -22.99 -36.00 28.50
CA SER A 886 -22.40 -37.31 28.28
C SER A 886 -22.14 -38.07 29.59
N ALA A 887 -22.59 -39.33 29.66
CA ALA A 887 -22.53 -40.17 30.87
C ALA A 887 -21.15 -40.84 31.12
N ALA A 888 -20.12 -40.51 30.33
CA ALA A 888 -18.89 -41.29 30.23
C ALA A 888 -17.74 -40.87 31.17
N ALA A 889 -17.92 -39.88 32.05
CA ALA A 889 -16.92 -39.56 33.06
C ALA A 889 -16.99 -40.56 34.22
N GLY A 890 -16.31 -41.71 34.08
CA GLY A 890 -16.00 -42.56 35.22
C GLY A 890 -15.31 -41.71 36.29
N ARG A 891 -15.91 -41.64 37.49
CA ARG A 891 -15.36 -40.88 38.63
C ARG A 891 -14.00 -41.46 38.99
N TYR A 892 -12.91 -40.75 38.68
CA TYR A 892 -11.60 -41.07 39.22
C TYR A 892 -11.58 -40.78 40.72
N VAL A 893 -11.03 -41.72 41.50
CA VAL A 893 -10.97 -41.62 42.96
C VAL A 893 -9.92 -40.59 43.35
N GLY A 894 -10.33 -39.49 43.97
CA GLY A 894 -9.43 -38.50 44.60
C GLY A 894 -9.35 -37.12 43.93
N MET A 895 -9.98 -36.91 42.77
CA MET A 895 -10.05 -35.58 42.12
C MET A 895 -11.50 -35.28 41.72
N SER A 896 -12.14 -34.30 42.39
CA SER A 896 -13.46 -33.81 42.02
C SER A 896 -13.33 -32.79 40.89
N ALA A 897 -13.47 -33.20 39.64
CA ALA A 897 -13.63 -32.25 38.55
C ALA A 897 -15.12 -31.91 38.39
N PRO A 898 -15.54 -30.64 38.51
CA PRO A 898 -16.87 -30.24 38.14
C PRO A 898 -17.05 -30.50 36.65
N THR A 899 -18.14 -31.16 36.32
CA THR A 899 -18.51 -31.59 34.98
C THR A 899 -19.25 -30.47 34.22
N ASN A 900 -19.41 -29.32 34.88
CA ASN A 900 -20.15 -28.14 34.47
C ASN A 900 -19.27 -26.91 34.70
N VAL A 901 -19.29 -25.96 33.77
CA VAL A 901 -18.61 -24.66 33.91
C VAL A 901 -19.68 -23.58 33.96
N THR A 902 -19.65 -22.75 35.00
CA THR A 902 -20.51 -21.56 35.08
C THR A 902 -19.72 -20.36 34.60
N VAL A 903 -20.24 -19.64 33.59
CA VAL A 903 -19.64 -18.41 33.10
C VAL A 903 -20.46 -17.23 33.60
N THR A 904 -19.83 -16.27 34.25
CA THR A 904 -20.51 -15.03 34.66
C THR A 904 -20.35 -13.95 33.58
N LEU A 905 -21.45 -13.28 33.21
CA LEU A 905 -21.44 -12.05 32.43
C LEU A 905 -22.11 -10.94 33.22
N SER A 906 -21.39 -9.86 33.45
CA SER A 906 -21.94 -8.64 34.04
C SER A 906 -22.18 -7.59 32.96
N VAL A 907 -23.32 -6.90 33.02
CA VAL A 907 -23.71 -5.88 32.05
C VAL A 907 -24.07 -4.56 32.71
N ASP A 908 -23.71 -3.45 32.06
CA ASP A 908 -24.16 -2.10 32.42
C ASP A 908 -25.23 -1.63 31.43
N PRO A 909 -26.52 -1.67 31.79
CA PRO A 909 -27.62 -1.35 30.87
C PRO A 909 -27.89 0.15 30.71
N CYS A 910 -27.10 1.02 31.36
CA CYS A 910 -27.39 2.44 31.42
C CYS A 910 -27.53 3.11 30.04
N THR A 911 -28.30 4.19 30.00
CA THR A 911 -28.59 4.95 28.77
C THR A 911 -28.37 6.44 28.97
N LEU A 912 -27.98 7.11 27.89
CA LEU A 912 -27.86 8.57 27.81
C LEU A 912 -28.99 9.23 27.00
N SER A 913 -29.95 8.44 26.49
CA SER A 913 -31.01 8.88 25.56
C SER A 913 -32.00 9.88 26.17
N ALA A 914 -32.13 9.94 27.50
CA ALA A 914 -33.00 10.89 28.20
C ALA A 914 -32.34 12.25 28.51
N SER A 915 -31.03 12.40 28.29
CA SER A 915 -30.31 13.63 28.66
C SER A 915 -30.25 14.63 27.51
N ARG A 916 -31.03 15.71 27.59
CA ARG A 916 -30.94 16.86 26.66
C ARG A 916 -29.58 17.58 26.71
N LEU A 917 -28.70 17.21 27.62
CA LEU A 917 -27.44 17.89 27.92
C LEU A 917 -26.21 17.26 27.24
N ILE A 918 -26.35 16.03 26.70
CA ILE A 918 -25.31 15.33 25.95
C ILE A 918 -25.63 15.39 24.45
N SER A 919 -24.65 15.76 23.64
CA SER A 919 -24.79 15.89 22.19
C SER A 919 -24.98 14.52 21.53
N LYS A 920 -25.76 14.46 20.45
CA LYS A 920 -25.74 13.31 19.54
C LYS A 920 -24.32 13.14 19.00
N GLY A 921 -23.82 11.91 18.99
CA GLY A 921 -22.47 11.60 18.51
C GLY A 921 -21.37 11.63 19.58
N THR A 922 -21.67 12.04 20.82
CA THR A 922 -20.73 11.90 21.95
C THR A 922 -20.37 10.43 22.16
N PHE A 923 -19.08 10.13 22.25
CA PHE A 923 -18.56 8.79 22.56
C PHE A 923 -18.79 8.46 24.03
N VAL A 924 -19.00 7.18 24.36
CA VAL A 924 -19.28 6.77 25.75
C VAL A 924 -18.23 5.77 26.17
N SER A 925 -17.67 5.93 27.37
CA SER A 925 -16.68 5.00 27.89
C SER A 925 -17.26 3.60 28.14
N SER A 926 -16.39 2.60 28.00
CA SER A 926 -16.64 1.23 28.42
C SER A 926 -16.68 1.12 29.94
N THR A 927 -17.08 -0.05 30.47
CA THR A 927 -17.22 -0.26 31.93
C THR A 927 -15.92 -0.04 32.72
N ASP A 928 -14.77 -0.15 32.07
CA ASP A 928 -13.43 0.11 32.61
C ASP A 928 -13.01 1.59 32.55
N GLY A 929 -13.88 2.47 32.02
CA GLY A 929 -13.65 3.90 31.84
C GLY A 929 -12.87 4.26 30.57
N ALA A 930 -12.50 3.30 29.73
CA ALA A 930 -11.78 3.58 28.47
C ALA A 930 -12.74 4.04 27.37
N VAL A 931 -12.31 5.00 26.54
CA VAL A 931 -13.04 5.42 25.34
C VAL A 931 -12.09 5.51 24.15
N SER A 932 -12.49 4.89 23.04
CA SER A 932 -11.72 4.83 21.79
C SER A 932 -12.46 5.55 20.69
N MET A 933 -11.81 6.53 20.04
CA MET A 933 -12.44 7.48 19.13
C MET A 933 -11.63 7.61 17.85
N LEU A 934 -12.21 7.27 16.69
CA LEU A 934 -11.51 7.43 15.42
C LEU A 934 -11.50 8.90 15.01
N ALA A 935 -10.38 9.37 14.45
CA ALA A 935 -10.21 10.77 14.03
C ALA A 935 -11.24 11.19 12.98
N LYS A 936 -11.68 10.26 12.10
CA LYS A 936 -12.72 10.50 11.09
C LYS A 936 -14.09 10.89 11.67
N HIS A 937 -14.32 10.61 12.94
CA HIS A 937 -15.56 10.87 13.65
C HIS A 937 -15.47 12.03 14.64
N ALA A 938 -14.31 12.70 14.70
CA ALA A 938 -14.17 13.96 15.40
C ALA A 938 -14.95 15.07 14.69
N THR A 939 -15.29 16.12 15.43
CA THR A 939 -15.74 17.37 14.82
C THR A 939 -14.52 18.13 14.31
N ILE A 940 -14.46 18.35 12.99
CA ILE A 940 -13.44 19.20 12.37
C ILE A 940 -13.80 20.66 12.60
N GLU A 941 -13.02 21.35 13.43
CA GLU A 941 -13.15 22.79 13.65
C GLU A 941 -12.22 23.51 12.65
N PRO A 942 -12.74 24.41 11.79
CA PRO A 942 -11.91 25.17 10.85
C PRO A 942 -10.99 26.15 11.61
N ALA A 943 -10.00 26.69 10.90
CA ALA A 943 -9.14 27.71 11.47
C ALA A 943 -9.95 28.91 11.99
N ARG A 944 -9.66 29.34 13.21
CA ARG A 944 -10.38 30.44 13.88
C ARG A 944 -9.93 31.80 13.34
N ASN A 945 -8.71 31.88 12.79
CA ASN A 945 -8.19 33.06 12.13
C ASN A 945 -8.16 32.85 10.61
N ALA A 946 -8.83 33.74 9.86
CA ALA A 946 -8.93 33.66 8.40
C ALA A 946 -7.57 33.83 7.66
N SER A 947 -6.53 34.34 8.34
CA SER A 947 -5.17 34.40 7.78
C SER A 947 -4.44 33.05 7.79
N THR A 948 -4.89 32.10 8.63
CA THR A 948 -4.35 30.74 8.67
C THR A 948 -4.87 29.95 7.47
N ARG A 949 -3.96 29.58 6.56
CA ARG A 949 -4.30 28.80 5.35
C ARG A 949 -4.30 27.29 5.56
N ALA A 950 -3.89 26.82 6.73
CA ALA A 950 -3.90 25.41 7.07
C ALA A 950 -5.32 24.92 7.35
N TYR A 951 -5.65 23.73 6.85
CA TYR A 951 -6.93 23.05 7.04
C TYR A 951 -6.71 21.56 7.29
N LEU A 952 -7.74 20.89 7.79
CA LEU A 952 -7.74 19.46 8.05
C LEU A 952 -8.50 18.73 6.95
N GLU A 953 -7.93 17.63 6.47
CA GLU A 953 -8.55 16.78 5.44
C GLU A 953 -8.59 15.31 5.89
N LEU A 954 -9.72 14.66 5.61
CA LEU A 954 -9.93 13.23 5.85
C LEU A 954 -9.18 12.41 4.79
N LEU A 955 -8.45 11.39 5.25
CA LEU A 955 -7.76 10.40 4.43
C LEU A 955 -8.48 9.04 4.51
N PRO A 956 -9.40 8.72 3.58
CA PRO A 956 -10.08 7.42 3.58
C PRO A 956 -9.11 6.30 3.18
N GLY A 957 -9.18 5.16 3.89
CA GLY A 957 -8.32 4.00 3.64
C GLY A 957 -6.87 4.16 4.09
N TYR A 958 -6.53 5.20 4.85
CA TYR A 958 -5.16 5.48 5.29
C TYR A 958 -4.73 4.62 6.48
N GLY A 959 -3.44 4.27 6.50
CA GLY A 959 -2.76 3.79 7.70
C GLY A 959 -3.25 2.45 8.24
N LEU A 960 -3.07 2.24 9.54
CA LEU A 960 -3.39 0.98 10.22
C LEU A 960 -4.90 0.73 10.29
N LEU A 961 -5.68 1.76 10.56
CA LEU A 961 -7.10 1.66 10.92
C LEU A 961 -8.06 1.97 9.77
N GLY A 962 -7.55 2.39 8.60
CA GLY A 962 -8.37 2.62 7.40
C GLY A 962 -9.02 4.00 7.31
N SER A 963 -8.61 4.93 8.17
CA SER A 963 -8.96 6.34 8.05
C SER A 963 -8.04 7.19 8.93
N ALA A 964 -7.67 8.36 8.45
CA ALA A 964 -6.92 9.34 9.23
C ALA A 964 -7.35 10.77 8.91
N VAL A 965 -6.86 11.74 9.68
CA VAL A 965 -6.97 13.17 9.35
C VAL A 965 -5.57 13.77 9.29
N THR A 966 -5.28 14.52 8.23
CA THR A 966 -3.99 15.20 8.02
C THR A 966 -4.16 16.72 7.94
N VAL A 967 -3.04 17.42 8.04
CA VAL A 967 -2.92 18.88 7.98
C VAL A 967 -2.40 19.29 6.59
N LEU A 968 -3.17 20.11 5.87
CA LEU A 968 -2.83 20.61 4.53
C LEU A 968 -2.90 22.14 4.47
N PRO A 969 -2.24 22.79 3.49
CA PRO A 969 -1.23 22.21 2.61
C PRO A 969 0.05 21.85 3.39
N PRO A 970 0.85 20.89 2.92
CA PRO A 970 2.11 20.51 3.57
C PRO A 970 3.19 21.59 3.44
N THR A 971 2.90 22.75 2.87
CA THR A 971 3.81 23.91 2.81
C THR A 971 3.46 24.99 3.83
N ALA A 972 2.43 24.77 4.66
CA ALA A 972 2.02 25.76 5.64
C ALA A 972 3.10 26.05 6.70
N ASP A 973 3.11 27.28 7.20
CA ASP A 973 3.92 27.69 8.34
C ASP A 973 3.46 27.00 9.64
N SER A 974 4.24 27.17 10.71
CA SER A 974 3.84 26.71 12.03
C SER A 974 2.51 27.37 12.41
N ILE A 975 1.56 26.55 12.85
CA ILE A 975 0.17 26.95 13.08
C ILE A 975 0.08 27.53 14.49
N PRO A 976 -0.39 28.79 14.66
CA PRO A 976 -0.48 29.38 15.99
C PRO A 976 -1.49 28.64 16.87
N VAL A 977 -1.14 28.47 18.15
CA VAL A 977 -2.00 27.82 19.14
C VAL A 977 -3.32 28.59 19.26
N ALA A 978 -4.44 27.87 19.24
CA ALA A 978 -5.81 28.38 19.32
C ALA A 978 -6.35 29.19 18.11
N ASP A 979 -5.52 29.52 17.12
CA ASP A 979 -5.95 30.18 15.87
C ASP A 979 -6.09 29.21 14.68
N GLY A 980 -5.42 28.07 14.76
CA GLY A 980 -5.43 27.01 13.74
C GLY A 980 -6.73 26.20 13.67
N PRO A 981 -6.81 25.22 12.76
CA PRO A 981 -7.87 24.22 12.81
C PRO A 981 -7.61 23.21 13.93
N SER A 982 -8.65 22.51 14.38
CA SER A 982 -8.58 21.49 15.44
C SER A 982 -9.55 20.34 15.22
N LEU A 983 -9.30 19.23 15.91
CA LEU A 983 -10.27 18.14 16.06
C LEU A 983 -10.82 18.14 17.48
N ALA A 984 -12.15 18.15 17.61
CA ALA A 984 -12.84 18.02 18.88
C ALA A 984 -13.54 16.66 19.01
N PHE A 985 -13.31 16.01 20.14
CA PHE A 985 -13.84 14.70 20.50
C PHE A 985 -14.69 14.84 21.77
N ASP A 986 -16.01 14.85 21.60
CA ASP A 986 -16.94 14.80 22.73
C ASP A 986 -17.00 13.37 23.27
N PHE A 987 -16.73 13.18 24.56
CA PHE A 987 -16.91 11.88 25.22
C PHE A 987 -17.61 12.00 26.58
N PHE A 988 -18.15 10.88 27.04
CA PHE A 988 -18.80 10.75 28.33
C PHE A 988 -18.14 9.61 29.10
N ASP A 989 -17.45 9.94 30.19
CA ASP A 989 -16.94 8.95 31.12
C ASP A 989 -18.02 8.56 32.14
N VAL A 990 -18.52 7.33 31.97
CA VAL A 990 -19.54 6.74 32.83
C VAL A 990 -19.03 6.56 34.26
N ALA A 991 -17.76 6.20 34.46
CA ALA A 991 -17.20 6.02 35.80
C ALA A 991 -17.09 7.37 36.54
N ASP A 992 -16.65 8.40 35.84
CA ASP A 992 -16.52 9.76 36.35
C ASP A 992 -17.85 10.37 36.83
N SER A 993 -18.95 10.06 36.14
CA SER A 993 -20.29 10.62 36.40
C SER A 993 -20.86 10.38 37.81
N SER A 994 -20.24 9.49 38.59
CA SER A 994 -20.63 9.16 39.96
C SER A 994 -19.54 9.45 41.01
N SER A 995 -18.41 10.02 40.60
CA SER A 995 -17.28 10.30 41.48
C SER A 995 -17.41 11.64 42.22
N SER A 996 -16.92 11.70 43.46
CA SER A 996 -16.94 12.91 44.29
C SER A 996 -15.63 13.72 44.28
N ASP A 997 -14.55 13.21 43.67
CA ASP A 997 -13.28 13.94 43.65
C ASP A 997 -13.37 15.17 42.76
N THR A 998 -12.57 16.20 43.05
CA THR A 998 -12.55 17.46 42.29
C THR A 998 -11.81 17.34 40.95
N TRP A 999 -10.89 16.38 40.83
CA TRP A 999 -9.99 16.25 39.68
C TRP A 999 -10.02 14.82 39.14
N ALA A 1000 -10.09 14.71 37.81
CA ALA A 1000 -9.86 13.45 37.09
C ALA A 1000 -8.53 13.51 36.33
N TRP A 1001 -7.87 12.35 36.22
CA TRP A 1001 -6.64 12.18 35.49
C TRP A 1001 -6.81 11.12 34.42
N TYR A 1002 -6.49 11.47 33.18
CA TYR A 1002 -6.67 10.61 32.02
C TYR A 1002 -5.35 10.40 31.28
N ASN A 1003 -5.04 9.15 30.97
CA ASN A 1003 -4.04 8.82 29.97
C ASN A 1003 -4.70 8.99 28.59
N VAL A 1004 -4.16 9.90 27.77
CA VAL A 1004 -4.64 10.16 26.41
C VAL A 1004 -3.60 9.65 25.43
N THR A 1005 -3.89 8.55 24.74
CA THR A 1005 -3.02 7.93 23.74
C THR A 1005 -3.47 8.30 22.34
N LEU A 1006 -2.63 9.06 21.62
CA LEU A 1006 -2.82 9.34 20.20
C LEU A 1006 -2.16 8.25 19.35
N TRP A 1007 -2.87 7.80 18.33
CA TRP A 1007 -2.40 6.87 17.31
C TRP A 1007 -2.14 7.67 16.04
N LEU A 1008 -0.87 7.99 15.82
CA LEU A 1008 -0.39 8.79 14.69
C LEU A 1008 0.21 7.86 13.63
N SER A 1009 0.18 8.29 12.37
CA SER A 1009 0.99 7.66 11.31
C SER A 1009 2.46 7.53 11.76
N PRO A 1010 3.26 6.58 11.23
CA PRO A 1010 4.71 6.51 11.44
C PRO A 1010 5.42 7.82 11.02
N ILE A 1011 5.44 8.79 11.92
CA ILE A 1011 6.01 10.11 11.66
C ILE A 1011 7.44 10.21 12.18
N LEU A 1012 8.28 10.86 11.37
CA LEU A 1012 9.61 11.36 11.71
C LEU A 1012 9.59 12.89 11.72
N ASN A 1013 10.52 13.50 12.45
CA ASN A 1013 10.81 14.92 12.27
C ASN A 1013 11.50 15.11 10.92
N TYR A 1014 10.75 15.54 9.91
CA TYR A 1014 11.26 15.69 8.54
C TYR A 1014 11.60 17.14 8.15
N ARG A 1015 11.36 18.12 9.03
CA ARG A 1015 11.74 19.52 8.84
C ARG A 1015 12.89 19.91 9.75
N ALA A 1016 13.91 20.55 9.20
CA ALA A 1016 14.97 21.13 10.00
C ALA A 1016 14.41 22.26 10.90
N LYS A 1017 14.70 22.21 12.21
CA LYS A 1017 14.36 23.26 13.20
C LYS A 1017 12.85 23.51 13.43
N ARG A 1018 11.97 22.67 12.87
CA ARG A 1018 10.51 22.69 13.08
C ARG A 1018 10.02 21.27 13.44
N PRO A 1019 10.30 20.78 14.66
CA PRO A 1019 9.85 19.46 15.06
C PRO A 1019 8.32 19.41 15.08
N LEU A 1020 7.76 18.26 14.72
CA LEU A 1020 6.32 18.03 14.76
C LEU A 1020 5.83 18.20 16.19
N ARG A 1021 4.77 18.99 16.38
CA ARG A 1021 4.19 19.29 17.69
C ARG A 1021 2.68 19.43 17.59
N TYR A 1022 1.98 19.04 18.64
CA TYR A 1022 0.56 19.29 18.80
C TYR A 1022 0.24 19.68 20.23
N LEU A 1023 -0.92 20.28 20.43
CA LEU A 1023 -1.48 20.57 21.75
C LEU A 1023 -2.68 19.67 22.01
N LEU A 1024 -2.77 19.12 23.22
CA LEU A 1024 -4.00 18.52 23.74
C LEU A 1024 -4.63 19.46 24.76
N GLU A 1025 -5.95 19.58 24.73
CA GLU A 1025 -6.74 20.40 25.65
C GLU A 1025 -7.99 19.61 26.04
N LEU A 1026 -8.34 19.63 27.32
CA LEU A 1026 -9.53 19.00 27.86
C LEU A 1026 -10.51 20.07 28.33
N ASP A 1027 -11.80 19.88 28.03
CA ASP A 1027 -12.93 20.65 28.54
C ASP A 1027 -12.93 22.15 28.24
N ASN A 1028 -12.23 22.55 27.16
CA ASN A 1028 -12.00 23.96 26.82
C ASN A 1028 -11.27 24.74 27.94
N ASP A 1029 -10.53 24.04 28.81
CA ASP A 1029 -9.77 24.65 29.89
C ASP A 1029 -8.32 24.90 29.46
N PRO A 1030 -7.87 26.16 29.30
CA PRO A 1030 -6.48 26.45 29.00
C PRO A 1030 -5.48 25.89 30.01
N ALA A 1031 -5.87 25.65 31.26
CA ALA A 1031 -5.00 25.06 32.28
C ALA A 1031 -4.73 23.56 32.04
N SER A 1032 -5.58 22.88 31.27
CA SER A 1032 -5.40 21.47 30.87
C SER A 1032 -4.44 21.28 29.69
N ARG A 1033 -4.00 22.37 29.06
CA ARG A 1033 -3.23 22.34 27.81
C ARG A 1033 -1.85 21.72 28.02
N ILE A 1034 -1.58 20.66 27.27
CA ILE A 1034 -0.25 20.04 27.21
C ILE A 1034 0.29 20.09 25.79
N LEU A 1035 1.45 20.72 25.62
CA LEU A 1035 2.23 20.67 24.38
C LEU A 1035 2.94 19.33 24.31
N VAL A 1036 2.81 18.63 23.18
CA VAL A 1036 3.39 17.32 22.97
C VAL A 1036 4.26 17.33 21.72
N THR A 1037 5.46 16.78 21.86
CA THR A 1037 6.36 16.48 20.75
C THR A 1037 6.36 14.96 20.53
N PRO A 1038 5.63 14.42 19.53
CA PRO A 1038 5.50 12.98 19.30
C PRO A 1038 6.81 12.27 18.97
N VAL A 1039 7.77 13.01 18.40
CA VAL A 1039 9.13 12.53 18.14
C VAL A 1039 10.06 13.33 19.05
N PRO A 1040 10.81 12.69 19.96
CA PRO A 1040 11.63 13.41 20.95
C PRO A 1040 12.57 14.47 20.34
N ASP A 1041 12.71 15.63 21.00
CA ASP A 1041 13.46 16.79 20.49
C ASP A 1041 14.96 16.53 20.30
N ASN A 1042 15.52 15.50 20.96
CA ASN A 1042 16.91 15.10 20.80
C ASN A 1042 17.18 14.30 19.50
N ILE A 1043 16.15 13.98 18.72
CA ILE A 1043 16.29 13.27 17.45
C ILE A 1043 16.50 14.27 16.32
N THR A 1044 17.68 14.22 15.71
CA THR A 1044 18.02 15.05 14.54
C THR A 1044 17.06 14.75 13.39
N PRO A 1045 16.49 15.77 12.71
CA PRO A 1045 15.60 15.55 11.58
C PRO A 1045 16.20 14.63 10.52
N GLY A 1046 15.44 13.64 10.07
CA GLY A 1046 15.91 12.58 9.16
C GLY A 1046 16.82 11.52 9.77
N THR A 1047 16.89 11.42 11.11
CA THR A 1047 17.42 10.25 11.82
C THR A 1047 16.28 9.41 12.41
N ASN A 1048 16.53 8.12 12.62
CA ASN A 1048 15.54 7.23 13.22
C ASN A 1048 15.60 7.36 14.75
N SER A 1049 14.44 7.45 15.40
CA SER A 1049 14.36 7.35 16.85
C SER A 1049 14.63 5.91 17.33
N ALA A 1050 14.98 5.72 18.61
CA ALA A 1050 15.32 4.40 19.15
C ALA A 1050 14.15 3.38 19.05
N ASP A 1051 12.91 3.87 19.09
CA ASP A 1051 11.68 3.10 18.93
C ASP A 1051 11.26 2.91 17.46
N TRP A 1052 11.98 3.48 16.47
CA TRP A 1052 11.53 3.51 15.08
C TRP A 1052 11.22 2.13 14.51
N ALA A 1053 12.05 1.13 14.80
CA ALA A 1053 11.83 -0.25 14.38
C ALA A 1053 10.47 -0.80 14.83
N ASN A 1054 10.03 -0.45 16.04
CA ASN A 1054 8.73 -0.86 16.57
C ASN A 1054 7.59 -0.06 15.93
N VAL A 1055 7.77 1.26 15.80
CA VAL A 1055 6.79 2.16 15.18
C VAL A 1055 6.49 1.75 13.74
N ILE A 1056 7.54 1.49 12.94
CA ILE A 1056 7.38 1.17 11.53
C ILE A 1056 6.85 -0.25 11.32
N SER A 1057 7.26 -1.21 12.15
CA SER A 1057 6.73 -2.58 12.08
C SER A 1057 5.25 -2.66 12.47
N ALA A 1058 4.80 -1.79 13.39
CA ALA A 1058 3.41 -1.68 13.79
C ALA A 1058 2.57 -0.75 12.90
N ASN A 1059 3.22 -0.06 11.95
CA ASN A 1059 2.62 0.98 11.09
C ASN A 1059 1.85 2.06 11.89
N ILE A 1060 2.29 2.37 13.12
CA ILE A 1060 1.66 3.38 13.96
C ILE A 1060 2.63 3.88 15.04
N ARG A 1061 2.61 5.19 15.30
CA ARG A 1061 3.26 5.81 16.47
C ARG A 1061 2.21 6.09 17.54
N LYS A 1062 2.33 5.46 18.71
CA LYS A 1062 1.46 5.69 19.87
C LYS A 1062 2.14 6.66 20.84
N VAL A 1063 1.47 7.75 21.19
CA VAL A 1063 1.99 8.77 22.13
C VAL A 1063 0.97 8.99 23.24
N THR A 1064 1.36 8.70 24.48
CA THR A 1064 0.49 8.80 25.65
C THR A 1064 0.85 10.01 26.48
N THR A 1065 -0.14 10.85 26.77
CA THR A 1065 0.00 12.07 27.57
C THR A 1065 -0.99 12.05 28.72
N LEU A 1066 -0.53 12.36 29.93
CA LEU A 1066 -1.41 12.51 31.09
C LEU A 1066 -2.06 13.88 31.08
N LEU A 1067 -3.39 13.94 31.03
CA LEU A 1067 -4.18 15.17 31.13
C LEU A 1067 -4.99 15.19 32.44
N GLN A 1068 -5.31 16.40 32.89
CA GLN A 1068 -6.10 16.64 34.07
C GLN A 1068 -7.39 17.38 33.68
N SER A 1069 -8.53 16.92 34.18
CA SER A 1069 -9.81 17.63 34.10
C SER A 1069 -10.20 18.15 35.47
N ASN A 1070 -10.61 19.42 35.53
CA ASN A 1070 -11.34 19.96 36.65
C ASN A 1070 -12.82 19.56 36.50
N ARG A 1071 -13.35 18.75 37.42
CA ARG A 1071 -14.71 18.18 37.35
C ARG A 1071 -15.82 19.18 37.59
N THR A 1072 -15.54 20.48 37.55
CA THR A 1072 -16.53 21.57 37.59
C THR A 1072 -17.26 21.76 36.24
N THR A 1073 -17.40 20.70 35.44
CA THR A 1073 -18.13 20.76 34.17
C THR A 1073 -19.63 20.95 34.42
N ALA A 1074 -20.36 21.50 33.44
CA ALA A 1074 -21.81 21.69 33.58
C ALA A 1074 -22.60 20.37 33.72
N VAL A 1075 -21.99 19.24 33.34
CA VAL A 1075 -22.57 17.89 33.42
C VAL A 1075 -21.47 16.91 33.81
N ALA A 1076 -21.59 16.27 34.98
CA ALA A 1076 -20.63 15.27 35.47
C ALA A 1076 -20.40 14.14 34.45
N GLY A 1077 -19.14 13.74 34.25
CA GLY A 1077 -18.71 12.74 33.27
C GLY A 1077 -18.66 13.23 31.82
N LYS A 1078 -19.22 14.40 31.48
CA LYS A 1078 -19.11 14.95 30.12
C LYS A 1078 -17.77 15.65 29.94
N HIS A 1079 -17.06 15.27 28.88
CA HIS A 1079 -15.78 15.85 28.53
C HIS A 1079 -15.65 16.17 27.04
N MET A 1080 -14.71 17.05 26.71
CA MET A 1080 -14.31 17.34 25.33
C MET A 1080 -12.80 17.36 25.23
N LEU A 1081 -12.23 16.41 24.50
CA LEU A 1081 -10.81 16.43 24.15
C LEU A 1081 -10.62 17.16 22.82
N ARG A 1082 -9.71 18.13 22.80
CA ARG A 1082 -9.32 18.84 21.59
C ARG A 1082 -7.86 18.58 21.24
N TRP A 1083 -7.62 18.28 19.97
CA TRP A 1083 -6.31 18.14 19.37
C TRP A 1083 -6.03 19.30 18.42
N TRP A 1084 -4.96 20.05 18.70
CA TRP A 1084 -4.48 21.15 17.87
C TRP A 1084 -3.16 20.75 17.19
N PRO A 1085 -3.17 20.41 15.89
CA PRO A 1085 -1.92 20.24 15.17
C PRO A 1085 -1.23 21.60 14.99
N LEU A 1086 0.04 21.68 15.38
CA LEU A 1086 0.82 22.93 15.28
C LEU A 1086 1.78 22.92 14.09
N GLU A 1087 1.98 21.78 13.44
CA GLU A 1087 2.86 21.63 12.28
C GLU A 1087 2.20 20.73 11.22
N PRO A 1088 2.36 21.04 9.92
CA PRO A 1088 1.97 20.13 8.85
C PRO A 1088 2.74 18.79 8.90
N GLY A 1089 2.12 17.72 8.38
CA GLY A 1089 2.67 16.36 8.38
C GLY A 1089 2.35 15.55 9.64
N LEU A 1090 1.51 16.07 10.53
CA LEU A 1090 0.81 15.26 11.51
C LEU A 1090 -0.39 14.58 10.86
N VAL A 1091 -0.50 13.26 11.06
CA VAL A 1091 -1.60 12.44 10.57
C VAL A 1091 -2.14 11.61 11.73
N LEU A 1092 -3.39 11.85 12.13
CA LEU A 1092 -4.04 11.23 13.29
C LEU A 1092 -5.07 10.20 12.85
N GLU A 1093 -4.99 8.96 13.35
CA GLU A 1093 -5.94 7.88 13.06
C GLU A 1093 -6.98 7.69 14.16
N LYS A 1094 -6.54 7.67 15.42
CA LYS A 1094 -7.37 7.34 16.58
C LYS A 1094 -6.86 8.04 17.85
N VAL A 1095 -7.77 8.29 18.78
CA VAL A 1095 -7.47 8.69 20.15
C VAL A 1095 -8.11 7.70 21.12
N VAL A 1096 -7.35 7.26 22.11
CA VAL A 1096 -7.86 6.45 23.24
C VAL A 1096 -7.67 7.26 24.52
N VAL A 1097 -8.72 7.40 25.33
CA VAL A 1097 -8.68 8.05 26.63
C VAL A 1097 -9.02 7.03 27.69
N GLU A 1098 -8.16 6.89 28.70
CA GLU A 1098 -8.29 5.90 29.77
C GLU A 1098 -8.10 6.57 31.13
N PRO A 1099 -8.72 6.06 32.20
CA PRO A 1099 -8.38 6.48 33.56
C PRO A 1099 -6.88 6.30 33.82
N LYS A 1100 -6.29 7.10 34.71
CA LYS A 1100 -4.84 7.03 35.02
C LYS A 1100 -4.33 5.61 35.37
N ALA A 1101 -5.17 4.80 36.02
CA ALA A 1101 -4.87 3.41 36.39
C ALA A 1101 -5.32 2.37 35.35
N GLY A 1102 -6.07 2.80 34.33
CA GLY A 1102 -6.56 1.95 33.25
C GLY A 1102 -5.43 1.51 32.33
N ARG A 1103 -5.54 0.27 31.83
CA ARG A 1103 -4.62 -0.28 30.85
C ARG A 1103 -5.36 -1.26 29.94
N THR A 1104 -5.85 -0.76 28.82
CA THR A 1104 -6.47 -1.58 27.78
C THR A 1104 -5.47 -2.65 27.30
N PRO A 1105 -5.95 -3.87 27.01
CA PRO A 1105 -5.17 -4.91 26.38
C PRO A 1105 -4.37 -4.43 25.16
N LEU A 1106 -3.10 -4.84 25.10
CA LEU A 1106 -2.23 -4.55 23.95
C LEU A 1106 -2.59 -5.47 22.79
N THR A 1107 -3.29 -4.92 21.80
CA THR A 1107 -3.53 -5.57 20.50
C THR A 1107 -3.01 -4.70 19.36
N SER A 1108 -2.95 -5.26 18.15
CA SER A 1108 -2.41 -4.55 16.98
C SER A 1108 -3.30 -3.35 16.59
N LEU A 1109 -4.61 -3.54 16.51
CA LEU A 1109 -5.60 -2.51 16.16
C LEU A 1109 -6.08 -1.69 17.38
N GLY A 1110 -5.78 -2.18 18.58
CA GLY A 1110 -6.23 -1.62 19.85
C GLY A 1110 -7.74 -1.73 20.07
N MET A 1111 -8.23 -1.07 21.11
CA MET A 1111 -9.65 -1.04 21.45
C MET A 1111 -10.51 -0.59 20.24
N PRO A 1112 -11.58 -1.34 19.89
CA PRO A 1112 -12.57 -0.92 18.90
C PRO A 1112 -13.15 0.45 19.22
N GLU A 1113 -13.68 1.14 18.23
CA GLU A 1113 -14.30 2.45 18.46
C GLU A 1113 -15.51 2.33 19.40
N SER A 1114 -15.57 3.16 20.42
CA SER A 1114 -16.66 3.19 21.39
C SER A 1114 -17.97 3.64 20.74
N GLY A 1115 -19.09 3.13 21.27
CA GLY A 1115 -20.43 3.51 20.90
C GLY A 1115 -20.71 5.00 21.16
N ARG A 1116 -21.65 5.56 20.39
CA ARG A 1116 -22.00 6.98 20.44
C ARG A 1116 -23.48 7.21 20.74
N VAL A 1117 -23.77 8.27 21.48
CA VAL A 1117 -25.14 8.67 21.83
C VAL A 1117 -26.00 8.87 20.58
N ALA A 1118 -27.17 8.22 20.56
CA ALA A 1118 -28.14 8.21 19.46
C ALA A 1118 -27.59 7.69 18.11
N MET A 1119 -26.57 6.84 18.18
CA MET A 1119 -26.05 6.03 17.06
C MET A 1119 -26.02 4.53 17.39
N VAL A 1120 -26.25 4.17 18.66
CA VAL A 1120 -26.38 2.81 19.20
C VAL A 1120 -27.84 2.55 19.54
#